data_AF-A0A7J4GM24-F1
#
_entry.id   AF-A0A7J4GM24-F1
#
_cell.length_a   1.000
_cell.length_b   1.000
_cell.length_c   1.000
_cell.angle_alpha   90.00
_cell.angle_beta   90.00
_cell.angle_gamma   90.00
#
_symmetry.space_group_name_H-M   'P 1'
#
loop_
_entity.id
_entity.type
_entity.pdbx_description
1 polymer ?
#
loop_
_entity_poly.entity_id
_entity_poly.type
_entity_poly.pdbx_seq_one_letter_code
_entity_poly.pdbx_strand_id
1 'polypeptide(L)'
;MSEEVFDAELVETGDVDFTESFLSTGKVDIGKSRFFRYLWFFGVYIAFALPYAFYNQWALTVGVNDFGLDKDIIVPLFMATQIPFFLRPVWGSVVDKRTSISFGRRRSWILIGVIGHIGLLIPLAFIPLASSPTLWVAMLALALIPRVIAEQGIAGLMVDYLPDPGAIGATIAYAFRIGASVIPGLIIMGWWIGGVPMDSPFLDSAGDVDLSGVLFASNILIAVGLVGALLLVILMKEGKHLRGPGQSGPVAISIEEAQEDPELNWPENTPWSTKIKAAFSSRTSRLCLLVALLVPLGDGFETWFRYYFLEELDWSTTRWAGWSWLFVIAGFLGLIGPAISDFIDRRKALMAFSVAAMFSYLLLGGAMLTGMSWGLVMTTWVLVLITTDWLIFTFMASIIEISDPRIAATHMGVYQSVQAISSTTLMVLLGQLILKLTNDSYGTLYLLAAAGPLIGYLLFKEMQLSDSSQKNLSDARKALVSGTDKMLIKVPGFDSLEGQRRSTMMAVAWGFIGLVLVATVAASSTAMSSDYESSEETWSLGFRGVSHWTELSFTLGPGDSDSYTYLHEDNAMLSISVVSQSPSCSSTVGQVQYTITLTSPTELVNAGGMSVEEQGSGSLSIADNTELTIEENFTAPTKEELQAQVDSVIEADNWSTGNGEWVIDIERAGSGPQNALSSCQFSVTWQYSYAYDPIPRDFIVNQTIETKSKDFGPAFIGAVGGPIILATPILAWLVARPLED
;
A
#
# COMPACT_ATOMS: atom_id res chain seq x y z
N MET A 1 4.38 48.21 -28.11
CA MET A 1 5.61 47.69 -27.47
C MET A 1 6.75 48.61 -27.81
N SER A 2 7.27 49.39 -26.85
CA SER A 2 8.48 50.21 -27.00
C SER A 2 9.71 49.38 -26.60
N GLU A 3 10.85 49.63 -27.26
CA GLU A 3 12.14 48.92 -27.05
C GLU A 3 12.62 48.96 -25.59
N GLU A 4 12.19 49.94 -24.78
CA GLU A 4 12.51 50.03 -23.34
C GLU A 4 11.91 48.89 -22.50
N VAL A 5 10.85 48.22 -22.96
CA VAL A 5 10.29 47.03 -22.28
C VAL A 5 11.13 45.79 -22.57
N PHE A 6 11.77 45.73 -23.75
CA PHE A 6 12.63 44.62 -24.15
C PHE A 6 14.00 44.66 -23.44
N ASP A 7 14.54 45.85 -23.19
CA ASP A 7 15.81 45.98 -22.47
C ASP A 7 15.70 45.67 -20.97
N ALA A 8 14.49 45.71 -20.40
CA ALA A 8 14.23 45.25 -19.03
C ALA A 8 14.14 43.71 -18.92
N GLU A 9 13.89 43.01 -20.03
CA GLU A 9 13.81 41.55 -20.12
C GLU A 9 15.18 40.89 -20.37
N LEU A 10 16.19 41.70 -20.75
CA LEU A 10 17.55 41.27 -21.08
C LEU A 10 18.65 41.94 -20.22
N VAL A 11 18.30 42.49 -19.05
CA VAL A 11 19.33 42.72 -18.04
C VAL A 11 19.86 41.35 -17.62
N GLU A 12 21.06 41.02 -18.09
CA GLU A 12 22.02 40.19 -17.38
C GLU A 12 22.06 40.69 -15.93
N THR A 13 21.17 40.20 -15.07
CA THR A 13 21.36 40.32 -13.64
C THR A 13 22.54 39.43 -13.36
N GLY A 14 23.75 40.03 -13.35
CA GLY A 14 24.92 39.37 -12.80
C GLY A 14 24.49 38.70 -11.51
N ASP A 15 24.67 37.38 -11.43
CA ASP A 15 24.34 36.61 -10.24
C ASP A 15 25.05 37.30 -9.07
N VAL A 16 24.28 38.01 -8.24
CA VAL A 16 24.83 38.54 -7.00
C VAL A 16 25.16 37.32 -6.17
N ASP A 17 26.44 37.14 -5.87
CA ASP A 17 26.90 35.97 -5.15
C ASP A 17 26.14 35.87 -3.82
N PHE A 18 25.47 34.74 -3.61
CA PHE A 18 24.64 34.47 -2.43
C PHE A 18 25.42 34.78 -1.14
N THR A 19 26.70 34.41 -1.15
CA THR A 19 27.68 34.63 -0.08
C THR A 19 27.89 36.11 0.21
N GLU A 20 28.01 36.97 -0.81
CA GLU A 20 28.28 38.40 -0.64
C GLU A 20 27.06 39.15 -0.07
N SER A 21 25.85 38.87 -0.56
CA SER A 21 24.62 39.49 -0.03
C SER A 21 24.33 39.06 1.42
N PHE A 22 24.55 37.78 1.73
CA PHE A 22 24.33 37.23 3.06
C PHE A 22 25.32 37.79 4.08
N LEU A 23 26.62 37.82 3.76
CA LEU A 23 27.67 38.34 4.65
C LEU A 23 27.55 39.85 4.89
N SER A 24 27.06 40.62 3.91
CA SER A 24 26.96 42.08 4.01
C SER A 24 25.71 42.59 4.74
N THR A 25 24.54 41.99 4.51
CA THR A 25 23.27 42.51 5.02
C THR A 25 22.49 41.53 5.90
N GLY A 26 22.95 40.28 6.03
CA GLY A 26 22.22 39.20 6.69
C GLY A 26 20.92 38.80 6.00
N LYS A 27 20.64 39.34 4.80
CA LYS A 27 19.43 39.08 4.00
C LYS A 27 19.78 38.87 2.54
N VAL A 28 18.95 38.09 1.84
CA VAL A 28 19.12 37.79 0.42
C VAL A 28 17.87 38.21 -0.35
N ASP A 29 18.07 38.96 -1.43
CA ASP A 29 17.02 39.47 -2.29
C ASP A 29 16.50 38.36 -3.22
N ILE A 30 15.25 37.96 -3.02
CA ILE A 30 14.60 36.88 -3.77
C ILE A 30 14.37 37.26 -5.24
N GLY A 31 14.28 38.56 -5.54
CA GLY A 31 14.15 39.08 -6.89
C GLY A 31 15.47 39.06 -7.68
N LYS A 32 16.62 38.98 -7.00
CA LYS A 32 17.95 39.02 -7.62
C LYS A 32 18.63 37.66 -7.72
N SER A 33 18.65 36.88 -6.65
CA SER A 33 19.33 35.57 -6.65
C SER A 33 18.38 34.46 -7.12
N ARG A 34 18.68 33.87 -8.28
CA ARG A 34 17.90 32.75 -8.83
C ARG A 34 17.98 31.51 -7.93
N PHE A 35 19.19 31.16 -7.48
CA PHE A 35 19.41 30.02 -6.58
C PHE A 35 18.63 30.17 -5.27
N PHE A 36 18.76 31.31 -4.59
CA PHE A 36 18.06 31.53 -3.32
C PHE A 36 16.55 31.53 -3.50
N ARG A 37 16.02 32.08 -4.60
CA ARG A 37 14.59 32.03 -4.91
C ARG A 37 14.08 30.60 -4.96
N TYR A 38 14.71 29.73 -5.76
CA TYR A 38 14.28 28.34 -5.85
C TYR A 38 14.42 27.61 -4.52
N LEU A 39 15.54 27.78 -3.81
CA LEU A 39 15.75 27.22 -2.48
C LEU A 39 14.69 27.66 -1.47
N TRP A 40 14.33 28.95 -1.49
CA TRP A 40 13.35 29.53 -0.58
C TRP A 40 11.96 28.94 -0.80
N PHE A 41 11.47 28.95 -2.04
CA PHE A 41 10.16 28.38 -2.37
C PHE A 41 10.14 26.88 -2.09
N PHE A 42 11.22 26.18 -2.44
CA PHE A 42 11.35 24.76 -2.20
C PHE A 42 11.30 24.41 -0.72
N GLY A 43 12.13 25.05 0.11
CA GLY A 43 12.20 24.76 1.55
C GLY A 43 10.92 25.15 2.29
N VAL A 44 10.33 26.32 2.00
CA VAL A 44 9.11 26.78 2.66
C VAL A 44 7.91 25.88 2.34
N TYR A 45 7.75 25.46 1.08
CA TYR A 45 6.60 24.63 0.70
C TYR A 45 6.72 23.18 1.18
N ILE A 46 7.93 22.61 1.24
CA ILE A 46 8.13 21.29 1.89
C ILE A 46 7.64 21.35 3.33
N ALA A 47 8.08 22.38 4.07
CA ALA A 47 7.73 22.55 5.47
C ALA A 47 6.22 22.80 5.69
N PHE A 48 5.54 23.47 4.77
CA PHE A 48 4.10 23.69 4.86
C PHE A 48 3.28 22.46 4.47
N ALA A 49 3.72 21.68 3.49
CA ALA A 49 3.01 20.49 3.05
C ALA A 49 3.08 19.36 4.09
N LEU A 50 4.24 19.21 4.74
CA LEU A 50 4.56 18.11 5.64
C LEU A 50 3.56 17.89 6.79
N PRO A 51 3.20 18.90 7.61
CA PRO A 51 2.33 18.68 8.77
C PRO A 51 0.97 18.12 8.37
N TYR A 52 0.32 18.78 7.41
CA TYR A 52 -1.01 18.37 6.97
C TYR A 52 -1.00 16.95 6.38
N ALA A 53 -0.02 16.63 5.52
CA ALA A 53 0.05 15.34 4.88
C ALA A 53 0.36 14.20 5.88
N PHE A 54 1.30 14.42 6.79
CA PHE A 54 1.58 13.46 7.86
C PHE A 54 0.34 13.21 8.73
N TYR A 55 -0.29 14.27 9.24
CA TYR A 55 -1.45 14.12 10.11
C TYR A 55 -2.67 13.51 9.39
N ASN A 56 -2.83 13.77 8.10
CA ASN A 56 -3.83 13.12 7.25
C ASN A 56 -3.58 11.60 7.17
N GLN A 57 -2.35 11.20 6.84
CA GLN A 57 -2.00 9.79 6.76
C GLN A 57 -2.16 9.12 8.13
N TRP A 58 -1.60 9.71 9.18
CA TRP A 58 -1.67 9.20 10.55
C TRP A 58 -3.11 8.95 11.01
N ALA A 59 -3.98 9.96 10.91
CA ALA A 59 -5.35 9.84 11.39
C ALA A 59 -6.17 8.81 10.61
N LEU A 60 -5.93 8.69 9.30
CA LEU A 60 -6.77 7.88 8.42
C LEU A 60 -6.25 6.45 8.21
N THR A 61 -5.00 6.16 8.59
CA THR A 61 -4.46 4.80 8.61
C THR A 61 -4.34 4.28 10.04
N VAL A 62 -3.44 4.86 10.85
CA VAL A 62 -3.16 4.42 12.23
C VAL A 62 -4.38 4.65 13.11
N GLY A 63 -5.03 5.80 12.96
CA GLY A 63 -6.23 6.13 13.73
C GLY A 63 -7.36 5.12 13.54
N VAL A 64 -7.58 4.64 12.31
CA VAL A 64 -8.67 3.69 12.03
C VAL A 64 -8.29 2.28 12.45
N ASN A 65 -7.14 1.79 12.01
CA ASN A 65 -6.79 0.38 12.18
C ASN A 65 -6.24 0.06 13.58
N ASP A 66 -5.35 0.90 14.14
CA ASP A 66 -4.68 0.62 15.42
C ASP A 66 -5.37 1.29 16.61
N PHE A 67 -5.99 2.47 16.41
CA PHE A 67 -6.77 3.14 17.47
C PHE A 67 -8.27 2.85 17.41
N GLY A 68 -8.72 2.04 16.45
CA GLY A 68 -10.13 1.61 16.32
C GLY A 68 -11.11 2.75 16.07
N LEU A 69 -10.67 3.85 15.46
CA LEU A 69 -11.56 4.97 15.12
C LEU A 69 -12.42 4.60 13.91
N ASP A 70 -13.71 4.88 14.01
CA ASP A 70 -14.64 4.68 12.89
C ASP A 70 -14.29 5.60 11.70
N LYS A 71 -14.11 5.01 10.50
CA LYS A 71 -13.87 5.74 9.24
C LYS A 71 -14.95 6.78 8.98
N ASP A 72 -16.20 6.47 9.31
CA ASP A 72 -17.35 7.34 9.07
C ASP A 72 -17.35 8.59 9.94
N ILE A 73 -16.54 8.60 11.00
CA ILE A 73 -16.36 9.72 11.91
C ILE A 73 -15.06 10.45 11.57
N ILE A 74 -13.94 9.73 11.47
CA ILE A 74 -12.62 10.36 11.32
C ILE A 74 -12.44 11.00 9.94
N VAL A 75 -13.03 10.44 8.88
CA VAL A 75 -12.92 10.97 7.51
C VAL A 75 -13.68 12.32 7.39
N PRO A 76 -14.96 12.46 7.81
CA PRO A 76 -15.63 13.75 7.84
C PRO A 76 -15.01 14.74 8.84
N LEU A 77 -14.52 14.28 9.99
CA LEU A 77 -13.77 15.14 10.91
C LEU A 77 -12.53 15.70 10.21
N PHE A 78 -11.79 14.87 9.46
CA PHE A 78 -10.62 15.34 8.74
C PHE A 78 -10.97 16.35 7.64
N MET A 79 -12.15 16.28 7.03
CA MET A 79 -12.63 17.36 6.16
C MET A 79 -12.69 18.72 6.88
N ALA A 80 -13.00 18.73 8.18
CA ALA A 80 -13.08 19.99 8.92
C ALA A 80 -11.72 20.72 8.96
N THR A 81 -10.61 19.97 8.84
CA THR A 81 -9.26 20.55 8.71
C THR A 81 -9.09 21.34 7.41
N GLN A 82 -9.98 21.17 6.43
CA GLN A 82 -9.93 21.85 5.14
C GLN A 82 -10.70 23.17 5.11
N ILE A 83 -11.58 23.41 6.07
CA ILE A 83 -12.34 24.66 6.21
C ILE A 83 -11.46 25.92 6.15
N PRO A 84 -10.28 25.96 6.81
CA PRO A 84 -9.36 27.09 6.67
C PRO A 84 -9.03 27.46 5.22
N PHE A 85 -8.89 26.46 4.34
CA PHE A 85 -8.58 26.69 2.91
C PHE A 85 -9.77 27.24 2.13
N PHE A 86 -11.01 27.18 2.66
CA PHE A 86 -12.17 27.85 2.05
C PHE A 86 -12.13 29.37 2.28
N LEU A 87 -11.34 29.80 3.27
CA LEU A 87 -11.16 31.20 3.62
C LEU A 87 -10.03 31.88 2.82
N ARG A 88 -9.42 31.21 1.84
CA ARG A 88 -8.36 31.82 1.00
C ARG A 88 -8.80 33.15 0.36
N PRO A 89 -10.01 33.33 -0.20
CA PRO A 89 -10.46 34.61 -0.75
C PRO A 89 -10.50 35.74 0.27
N VAL A 90 -10.89 35.40 1.52
CA VAL A 90 -10.96 36.36 2.62
C VAL A 90 -9.56 36.84 2.95
N TRP A 91 -8.64 35.89 3.18
CA TRP A 91 -7.26 36.20 3.50
C TRP A 91 -6.51 36.84 2.34
N GLY A 92 -6.73 36.40 1.10
CA GLY A 92 -6.21 37.00 -0.13
C GLY A 92 -6.63 38.46 -0.25
N SER A 93 -7.90 38.78 0.01
CA SER A 93 -8.37 40.16 0.00
C SER A 93 -7.71 41.01 1.09
N VAL A 94 -7.51 40.46 2.29
CA VAL A 94 -6.81 41.17 3.38
C VAL A 94 -5.35 41.43 3.01
N VAL A 95 -4.66 40.41 2.50
CA VAL A 95 -3.26 40.44 2.10
C VAL A 95 -3.04 41.43 0.94
N ASP A 96 -3.97 41.51 -0.01
CA ASP A 96 -3.92 42.48 -1.12
C ASP A 96 -4.26 43.92 -0.69
N LYS A 97 -5.14 44.11 0.29
CA LYS A 97 -5.51 45.45 0.79
C LYS A 97 -4.49 46.05 1.75
N ARG A 98 -3.88 45.22 2.60
CA ARG A 98 -3.01 45.68 3.70
C ARG A 98 -1.55 45.44 3.36
N THR A 99 -0.98 46.39 2.64
CA THR A 99 0.37 46.31 2.07
C THR A 99 1.43 47.08 2.86
N SER A 100 1.04 47.97 3.78
CA SER A 100 1.93 48.84 4.56
C SER A 100 2.26 48.28 5.97
N ILE A 101 3.05 47.21 6.03
CA ILE A 101 3.47 46.57 7.30
C ILE A 101 5.00 46.61 7.46
N SER A 102 5.48 46.72 8.70
CA SER A 102 6.88 47.02 9.06
C SER A 102 7.95 46.06 8.55
N PHE A 103 7.62 44.79 8.25
CA PHE A 103 8.59 43.78 7.81
C PHE A 103 8.60 43.54 6.28
N GLY A 104 7.85 44.34 5.52
CA GLY A 104 7.64 44.15 4.09
C GLY A 104 6.17 43.87 3.77
N ARG A 105 5.81 44.01 2.51
CA ARG A 105 4.42 43.99 2.05
C ARG A 105 3.79 42.60 2.14
N ARG A 106 4.51 41.57 1.69
CA ARG A 106 4.06 40.17 1.62
C ARG A 106 4.73 39.32 2.70
N ARG A 107 6.01 39.56 2.97
CA ARG A 107 6.85 38.94 4.01
C ARG A 107 6.21 39.02 5.39
N SER A 108 5.60 40.15 5.75
CA SER A 108 4.94 40.28 7.06
C SER A 108 3.83 39.25 7.25
N TRP A 109 3.00 39.04 6.22
CA TRP A 109 1.91 38.05 6.24
C TRP A 109 2.45 36.62 6.28
N ILE A 110 3.54 36.36 5.54
CA ILE A 110 4.21 35.06 5.56
C ILE A 110 4.78 34.77 6.96
N LEU A 111 5.46 35.73 7.60
CA LEU A 111 5.98 35.58 8.97
C LEU A 111 4.89 35.30 9.99
N ILE A 112 3.80 36.07 9.97
CA ILE A 112 2.65 35.87 10.87
C ILE A 112 2.09 34.46 10.69
N GLY A 113 1.92 34.02 9.44
CA GLY A 113 1.41 32.69 9.14
C GLY A 113 2.33 31.56 9.59
N VAL A 114 3.64 31.65 9.34
CA VAL A 114 4.62 30.63 9.77
C VAL A 114 4.68 30.53 11.30
N ILE A 115 4.83 31.66 11.99
CA ILE A 115 4.93 31.69 13.47
C ILE A 115 3.65 31.16 14.09
N GLY A 116 2.49 31.59 13.58
CA GLY A 116 1.19 31.09 14.03
C GLY A 116 1.03 29.59 13.79
N HIS A 117 1.47 29.08 12.64
CA HIS A 117 1.40 27.66 12.30
C HIS A 117 2.24 26.82 13.26
N ILE A 118 3.49 27.24 13.53
CA ILE A 118 4.36 26.58 14.51
C ILE A 118 3.70 26.57 15.89
N GLY A 119 3.26 27.74 16.37
CA GLY A 119 2.69 27.88 17.72
C GLY A 119 1.45 27.02 17.93
N LEU A 120 0.59 26.89 16.92
CA LEU A 120 -0.65 26.11 16.99
C LEU A 120 -0.48 24.62 16.69
N LEU A 121 0.64 24.19 16.09
CA LEU A 121 0.94 22.77 15.91
C LEU A 121 1.54 22.13 17.16
N ILE A 122 2.26 22.89 18.01
CA ILE A 122 2.87 22.35 19.24
C ILE A 122 1.87 21.58 20.13
N PRO A 123 0.65 22.09 20.39
CA PRO A 123 -0.33 21.37 21.20
C PRO A 123 -0.73 19.99 20.67
N LEU A 124 -0.68 19.75 19.34
CA LEU A 124 -1.07 18.46 18.75
C LEU A 124 -0.21 17.30 19.23
N ALA A 125 1.06 17.56 19.57
CA ALA A 125 1.96 16.55 20.11
C ALA A 125 1.52 16.03 21.49
N PHE A 126 0.67 16.77 22.21
CA PHE A 126 0.21 16.45 23.56
C PHE A 126 -1.25 16.02 23.62
N ILE A 127 -1.99 16.11 22.51
CA ILE A 127 -3.38 15.69 22.44
C ILE A 127 -3.42 14.24 21.90
N PRO A 128 -3.85 13.25 22.69
CA PRO A 128 -3.99 11.89 22.20
C PRO A 128 -5.15 11.76 21.19
N LEU A 129 -4.83 11.30 19.97
CA LEU A 129 -5.83 11.11 18.91
C LEU A 129 -6.89 10.07 19.30
N ALA A 130 -6.49 8.96 19.93
CA ALA A 130 -7.38 7.85 20.28
C ALA A 130 -8.48 8.25 21.29
N SER A 131 -8.14 9.06 22.30
CA SER A 131 -9.11 9.44 23.35
C SER A 131 -9.79 10.78 23.09
N SER A 132 -9.32 11.60 22.15
CA SER A 132 -9.87 12.92 21.87
C SER A 132 -9.78 13.32 20.39
N PRO A 133 -10.35 12.52 19.46
CA PRO A 133 -10.20 12.74 18.02
C PRO A 133 -10.76 14.08 17.54
N THR A 134 -11.90 14.52 18.08
CA THR A 134 -12.50 15.81 17.73
C THR A 134 -11.63 16.99 18.14
N LEU A 135 -11.07 16.96 19.36
CA LEU A 135 -10.19 18.03 19.84
C LEU A 135 -8.90 18.07 19.03
N TRP A 136 -8.34 16.91 18.72
CA TRP A 136 -7.13 16.78 17.91
C TRP A 136 -7.33 17.39 16.52
N VAL A 137 -8.42 16.98 15.84
CA VAL A 137 -8.78 17.52 14.52
C VAL A 137 -9.07 19.02 14.57
N ALA A 138 -9.78 19.51 15.59
CA ALA A 138 -10.06 20.93 15.76
C ALA A 138 -8.77 21.75 15.92
N MET A 139 -7.81 21.25 16.71
CA MET A 139 -6.50 21.89 16.86
C MET A 139 -5.73 21.93 15.53
N LEU A 140 -5.75 20.83 14.76
CA LEU A 140 -5.16 20.80 13.43
C LEU A 140 -5.82 21.80 12.47
N ALA A 141 -7.15 21.89 12.46
CA ALA A 141 -7.87 22.88 11.68
C ALA A 141 -7.47 24.32 12.06
N LEU A 142 -7.39 24.63 13.35
CA LEU A 142 -6.94 25.94 13.83
C LEU A 142 -5.49 26.22 13.42
N ALA A 143 -4.62 25.23 13.50
CA ALA A 143 -3.23 25.35 13.10
C ALA A 143 -3.07 25.65 11.60
N LEU A 144 -4.00 25.20 10.75
CA LEU A 144 -3.96 25.46 9.31
C LEU A 144 -4.40 26.89 8.93
N ILE A 145 -5.09 27.63 9.79
CA ILE A 145 -5.49 29.02 9.49
C ILE A 145 -4.27 29.93 9.25
N PRO A 146 -3.26 29.98 10.15
CA PRO A 146 -2.03 30.73 9.86
C PRO A 146 -1.29 30.28 8.60
N ARG A 147 -1.28 28.97 8.31
CA ARG A 147 -0.69 28.45 7.06
C ARG A 147 -1.37 29.05 5.83
N VAL A 148 -2.70 29.11 5.81
CA VAL A 148 -3.46 29.72 4.70
C VAL A 148 -3.09 31.18 4.52
N ILE A 149 -2.94 31.94 5.60
CA ILE A 149 -2.50 33.35 5.56
C ILE A 149 -1.12 33.46 4.90
N ALA A 150 -0.17 32.59 5.28
CA ALA A 150 1.15 32.57 4.66
C ALA A 150 1.08 32.21 3.17
N GLU A 151 0.31 31.18 2.79
CA GLU A 151 0.14 30.78 1.38
C GLU A 151 -0.45 31.93 0.53
N GLN A 152 -1.38 32.73 1.05
CA GLN A 152 -1.88 33.91 0.33
C GLN A 152 -0.83 35.02 0.22
N GLY A 153 0.00 35.19 1.25
CA GLY A 153 1.19 36.05 1.20
C GLY A 153 2.19 35.61 0.11
N ILE A 154 2.40 34.31 -0.04
CA ILE A 154 3.29 33.74 -1.05
C ILE A 154 2.70 33.86 -2.46
N ALA A 155 1.41 33.58 -2.65
CA ALA A 155 0.74 33.77 -3.92
C ALA A 155 0.85 35.22 -4.41
N GLY A 156 0.65 36.18 -3.50
CA GLY A 156 0.89 37.60 -3.78
C GLY A 156 2.35 37.91 -4.09
N LEU A 157 3.30 37.34 -3.34
CA LEU A 157 4.74 37.51 -3.56
C LEU A 157 5.18 37.04 -4.96
N MET A 158 4.66 35.89 -5.41
CA MET A 158 5.00 35.30 -6.71
C MET A 158 4.66 36.24 -7.87
N VAL A 159 3.45 36.81 -7.84
CA VAL A 159 3.00 37.71 -8.90
C VAL A 159 3.65 39.08 -8.79
N ASP A 160 3.78 39.61 -7.57
CA ASP A 160 4.21 40.98 -7.34
C ASP A 160 5.72 41.21 -7.56
N TYR A 161 6.57 40.19 -7.35
CA TYR A 161 8.03 40.37 -7.24
C TYR A 161 8.87 39.46 -8.14
N LEU A 162 8.29 38.41 -8.76
CA LEU A 162 9.06 37.46 -9.55
C LEU A 162 8.93 37.73 -11.06
N PRO A 163 10.05 37.71 -11.81
CA PRO A 163 10.03 37.94 -13.25
C PRO A 163 9.29 36.81 -14.00
N ASP A 164 9.46 35.56 -13.56
CA ASP A 164 8.81 34.38 -14.13
C ASP A 164 8.03 33.61 -13.02
N PRO A 165 6.74 33.92 -12.82
CA PRO A 165 5.91 33.23 -11.84
C PRO A 165 5.60 31.77 -12.23
N GLY A 166 5.67 31.42 -13.52
CA GLY A 166 5.34 30.09 -14.03
C GLY A 166 6.35 29.03 -13.59
N ALA A 167 7.65 29.28 -13.78
CA ALA A 167 8.72 28.38 -13.35
C ALA A 167 8.74 28.14 -11.82
N ILE A 168 8.24 29.09 -11.05
CA ILE A 168 8.13 28.98 -9.59
C ILE A 168 6.93 28.13 -9.20
N GLY A 169 5.83 28.18 -9.96
CA GLY A 169 4.71 27.25 -9.80
C GLY A 169 5.15 25.78 -9.88
N ALA A 170 6.01 25.42 -10.84
CA ALA A 170 6.58 24.08 -10.95
C ALA A 170 7.44 23.68 -9.73
N THR A 171 8.25 24.63 -9.23
CA THR A 171 9.07 24.43 -8.02
C THR A 171 8.21 24.17 -6.80
N ILE A 172 7.12 24.92 -6.64
CA ILE A 172 6.15 24.76 -5.56
C ILE A 172 5.47 23.40 -5.65
N ALA A 173 5.06 22.96 -6.85
CA ALA A 173 4.45 21.64 -7.04
C ALA A 173 5.42 20.51 -6.66
N TYR A 174 6.68 20.62 -7.06
CA TYR A 174 7.73 19.66 -6.71
C TYR A 174 8.01 19.63 -5.19
N ALA A 175 8.13 20.81 -4.57
CA ALA A 175 8.31 20.96 -3.12
C ALA A 175 7.12 20.41 -2.34
N PHE A 176 5.90 20.70 -2.80
CA PHE A 176 4.67 20.18 -2.21
C PHE A 176 4.66 18.66 -2.25
N ARG A 177 5.02 18.02 -3.37
CA ARG A 177 5.09 16.55 -3.46
C ARG A 177 6.13 15.93 -2.55
N ILE A 178 7.29 16.58 -2.37
CA ILE A 178 8.29 16.10 -1.41
C ILE A 178 7.75 16.19 0.02
N GLY A 179 7.20 17.34 0.40
CA GLY A 179 6.65 17.53 1.75
C GLY A 179 5.41 16.67 2.01
N ALA A 180 4.54 16.47 1.01
CA ALA A 180 3.28 15.75 1.16
C ALA A 180 3.39 14.23 0.95
N SER A 181 4.34 13.77 0.14
CA SER A 181 4.41 12.37 -0.29
C SER A 181 5.74 11.71 0.06
N VAL A 182 6.89 12.35 -0.18
CA VAL A 182 8.21 11.72 0.09
C VAL A 182 8.43 11.53 1.59
N ILE A 183 8.33 12.60 2.37
CA ILE A 183 8.65 12.52 3.80
C ILE A 183 7.60 11.70 4.56
N PRO A 184 6.28 11.99 4.45
CA PRO A 184 5.26 11.14 5.07
C PRO A 184 5.25 9.72 4.50
N GLY A 185 5.27 9.57 3.18
CA GLY A 185 5.18 8.28 2.51
C GLY A 185 6.43 7.42 2.71
N LEU A 186 7.61 7.82 2.23
CA LEU A 186 8.79 6.96 2.31
C LEU A 186 9.39 6.87 3.71
N ILE A 187 9.54 8.00 4.42
CA ILE A 187 10.27 8.01 5.67
C ILE A 187 9.38 7.54 6.81
N ILE A 188 8.22 8.18 6.99
CA ILE A 188 7.38 7.92 8.16
C ILE A 188 6.56 6.64 7.96
N MET A 189 5.76 6.55 6.90
CA MET A 189 4.92 5.38 6.66
C MET A 189 5.76 4.18 6.17
N GLY A 190 6.60 4.36 5.16
CA GLY A 190 7.35 3.27 4.54
C GLY A 190 8.42 2.69 5.45
N TRP A 191 9.33 3.53 5.92
CA TRP A 191 10.45 3.08 6.73
C TRP A 191 10.10 2.96 8.20
N TRP A 192 9.61 4.01 8.86
CA TRP A 192 9.38 3.97 10.31
C TRP A 192 8.21 3.08 10.74
N ILE A 193 7.17 2.92 9.92
CA ILE A 193 6.05 2.02 10.24
C ILE A 193 6.14 0.72 9.44
N GLY A 194 6.41 0.79 8.14
CA GLY A 194 6.42 -0.39 7.26
C GLY A 194 7.70 -1.21 7.25
N GLY A 195 8.81 -0.71 7.81
CA GLY A 195 10.11 -1.41 7.81
C GLY A 195 10.75 -1.56 6.42
N VAL A 196 10.38 -0.71 5.45
CA VAL A 196 10.90 -0.75 4.07
C VAL A 196 11.63 0.57 3.74
N PRO A 197 12.84 0.55 3.15
CA PRO A 197 13.57 -0.61 2.61
C PRO A 197 14.48 -1.32 3.60
N MET A 198 14.56 -0.83 4.84
CA MET A 198 15.41 -1.36 5.90
C MET A 198 14.60 -1.44 7.19
N ASP A 199 15.08 -2.24 8.15
CA ASP A 199 14.44 -2.40 9.46
C ASP A 199 14.11 -1.04 10.07
N SER A 200 12.88 -0.94 10.57
CA SER A 200 12.41 0.29 11.20
C SER A 200 13.14 0.51 12.54
N PRO A 201 13.55 1.76 12.83
CA PRO A 201 14.09 2.10 14.15
C PRO A 201 13.04 2.10 15.27
N PHE A 202 11.76 1.90 14.94
CA PHE A 202 10.63 1.86 15.88
C PHE A 202 10.02 0.47 16.02
N LEU A 203 10.65 -0.57 15.46
CA LEU A 203 10.24 -1.95 15.74
C LEU A 203 10.79 -2.38 17.10
N ASP A 204 9.94 -2.96 17.92
CA ASP A 204 10.35 -3.61 19.15
C ASP A 204 10.86 -5.04 18.89
N SER A 205 11.35 -5.70 19.95
CA SER A 205 11.84 -7.08 19.87
C SER A 205 10.75 -8.13 19.59
N ALA A 206 9.47 -7.76 19.70
CA ALA A 206 8.33 -8.62 19.41
C ALA A 206 7.82 -8.46 17.96
N GLY A 207 8.28 -7.43 17.24
CA GLY A 207 7.89 -7.13 15.86
C GLY A 207 6.78 -6.08 15.75
N ASP A 208 6.39 -5.46 16.87
CA ASP A 208 5.39 -4.40 16.91
C ASP A 208 6.03 -3.02 16.74
N VAL A 209 5.29 -2.10 16.10
CA VAL A 209 5.78 -0.73 15.85
C VAL A 209 5.42 0.17 17.03
N ASP A 210 6.40 0.87 17.61
CA ASP A 210 6.19 1.95 18.58
C ASP A 210 5.59 3.20 17.91
N LEU A 211 4.27 3.17 17.72
CA LEU A 211 3.49 4.25 17.12
C LEU A 211 3.61 5.57 17.92
N SER A 212 3.82 5.51 19.23
CA SER A 212 3.99 6.72 20.04
C SER A 212 5.35 7.37 19.76
N GLY A 213 6.41 6.57 19.67
CA GLY A 213 7.73 7.00 19.24
C GLY A 213 7.74 7.60 17.83
N VAL A 214 7.04 6.97 16.89
CA VAL A 214 6.87 7.48 15.51
C VAL A 214 6.20 8.86 15.52
N LEU A 215 5.06 9.01 16.20
CA LEU A 215 4.34 10.28 16.28
C LEU A 215 5.21 11.39 16.88
N PHE A 216 5.98 11.08 17.93
CA PHE A 216 6.90 12.03 18.56
C PHE A 216 8.04 12.45 17.60
N ALA A 217 8.68 11.49 16.94
CA ALA A 217 9.75 11.77 15.97
C ALA A 217 9.25 12.58 14.76
N SER A 218 8.05 12.27 14.27
CA SER A 218 7.42 13.01 13.17
C SER A 218 7.11 14.46 13.56
N ASN A 219 6.68 14.69 14.81
CA ASN A 219 6.48 16.04 15.35
C ASN A 219 7.78 16.85 15.41
N ILE A 220 8.90 16.23 15.81
CA ILE A 220 10.22 16.87 15.77
C ILE A 220 10.60 17.22 14.33
N LEU A 221 10.43 16.30 13.39
CA LEU A 221 10.74 16.53 11.98
C LEU A 221 9.93 17.70 11.40
N ILE A 222 8.63 17.75 11.71
CA ILE A 222 7.74 18.87 11.38
C ILE A 222 8.26 20.18 11.98
N ALA A 223 8.60 20.20 13.26
CA ALA A 223 9.10 21.38 13.95
C ALA A 223 10.41 21.89 13.32
N VAL A 224 11.35 20.99 13.01
CA VAL A 224 12.62 21.32 12.34
C VAL A 224 12.35 21.91 10.95
N GLY A 225 11.47 21.29 10.16
CA GLY A 225 11.09 21.80 8.84
C GLY A 225 10.49 23.21 8.90
N LEU A 226 9.56 23.45 9.83
CA LEU A 226 8.91 24.75 10.00
C LEU A 226 9.85 25.82 10.55
N VAL A 227 10.75 25.48 11.48
CA VAL A 227 11.80 26.39 11.95
C VAL A 227 12.75 26.73 10.80
N GLY A 228 13.11 25.76 9.95
CA GLY A 228 13.86 25.99 8.72
C GLY A 228 13.14 26.96 7.76
N ALA A 229 11.85 26.78 7.55
CA ALA A 229 11.03 27.70 6.76
C ALA A 229 10.98 29.10 7.38
N LEU A 230 10.86 29.21 8.71
CA LEU A 230 10.91 30.49 9.41
C LEU A 230 12.25 31.20 9.18
N LEU A 231 13.37 30.48 9.27
CA LEU A 231 14.69 31.02 8.97
C LEU A 231 14.77 31.51 7.52
N LEU A 232 14.31 30.73 6.54
CA LEU A 232 14.27 31.16 5.13
C LEU A 232 13.46 32.44 4.94
N VAL A 233 12.30 32.57 5.60
CA VAL A 233 11.45 33.77 5.55
C VAL A 233 12.14 34.97 6.22
N ILE A 234 12.91 34.75 7.30
CA ILE A 234 13.69 35.81 7.96
C ILE A 234 14.85 36.28 7.06
N LEU A 235 15.51 35.37 6.37
CA LEU A 235 16.62 35.68 5.46
C LEU A 235 16.16 36.37 4.17
N MET A 236 14.90 36.21 3.78
CA MET A 236 14.36 36.78 2.56
C MET A 236 14.21 38.31 2.61
N LYS A 237 14.57 38.97 1.51
CA LYS A 237 14.14 40.32 1.15
C LYS A 237 13.29 40.25 -0.12
N GLU A 238 12.16 40.96 -0.17
CA GLU A 238 11.15 40.86 -1.25
C GLU A 238 11.66 41.33 -2.63
N GLY A 239 12.64 42.23 -2.65
CA GLY A 239 13.22 42.75 -3.89
C GLY A 239 12.43 43.89 -4.51
N LYS A 240 12.64 44.11 -5.82
CA LYS A 240 11.96 45.16 -6.60
C LYS A 240 10.53 44.71 -6.91
N HIS A 241 9.56 45.58 -6.65
CA HIS A 241 8.17 45.34 -7.01
C HIS A 241 8.00 45.45 -8.53
N LEU A 242 7.52 44.38 -9.17
CA LEU A 242 7.42 44.26 -10.62
C LEU A 242 5.99 44.46 -11.14
N ARG A 243 4.99 43.96 -10.41
CA ARG A 243 3.57 43.93 -10.81
C ARG A 243 2.65 44.00 -9.59
N GLY A 244 1.35 44.19 -9.80
CA GLY A 244 0.33 44.06 -8.76
C GLY A 244 -0.11 45.39 -8.11
N PRO A 245 -0.97 45.34 -7.08
CA PRO A 245 -1.63 46.53 -6.56
C PRO A 245 -0.61 47.57 -6.06
N GLY A 246 -0.71 48.85 -6.42
CA GLY A 246 0.22 49.88 -5.92
C GLY A 246 1.55 50.02 -6.69
N GLN A 247 1.69 49.39 -7.86
CA GLN A 247 2.72 49.74 -8.83
C GLN A 247 2.40 51.09 -9.49
N SER A 248 3.42 51.93 -9.68
CA SER A 248 3.35 53.16 -10.49
C SER A 248 3.36 52.82 -11.98
N GLY A 249 2.27 52.24 -12.48
CA GLY A 249 2.01 51.97 -13.90
C GLY A 249 0.85 52.83 -14.44
N PRO A 250 0.62 52.87 -15.77
CA PRO A 250 -0.49 53.61 -16.36
C PRO A 250 -1.82 53.16 -15.74
N VAL A 251 -2.63 54.14 -15.33
CA VAL A 251 -3.94 53.93 -14.69
C VAL A 251 -5.01 54.17 -15.75
N ALA A 252 -5.97 53.27 -15.86
CA ALA A 252 -7.10 53.44 -16.77
C ALA A 252 -7.93 54.69 -16.41
N ILE A 253 -8.48 55.35 -17.41
CA ILE A 253 -9.31 56.55 -17.24
C ILE A 253 -10.70 56.14 -16.73
N SER A 254 -11.21 54.98 -17.14
CA SER A 254 -12.49 54.43 -16.70
C SER A 254 -12.39 52.98 -16.19
N ILE A 255 -13.47 52.50 -15.59
CA ILE A 255 -13.58 51.11 -15.12
C ILE A 255 -13.68 50.15 -16.31
N GLU A 256 -14.35 50.57 -17.39
CA GLU A 256 -14.53 49.80 -18.62
C GLU A 256 -13.18 49.58 -19.32
N GLU A 257 -12.36 50.62 -19.42
CA GLU A 257 -11.01 50.52 -19.99
C GLU A 257 -10.12 49.56 -19.19
N ALA A 258 -10.19 49.60 -17.85
CA ALA A 258 -9.49 48.64 -16.99
C ALA A 258 -10.01 47.19 -17.09
N GLN A 259 -11.23 46.97 -17.59
CA GLN A 259 -11.79 45.64 -17.83
C GLN A 259 -11.34 45.07 -19.19
N GLU A 260 -11.21 45.93 -20.19
CA GLU A 260 -10.77 45.55 -21.54
C GLU A 260 -9.25 45.33 -21.60
N ASP A 261 -8.47 46.13 -20.85
CA ASP A 261 -7.02 46.02 -20.78
C ASP A 261 -6.54 45.62 -19.36
N PRO A 262 -6.08 44.35 -19.19
CA PRO A 262 -5.52 43.86 -17.93
C PRO A 262 -4.20 44.51 -17.51
N GLU A 263 -3.48 45.18 -18.42
CA GLU A 263 -2.18 45.82 -18.12
C GLU A 263 -2.36 47.18 -17.43
N LEU A 264 -3.53 47.81 -17.60
CA LEU A 264 -3.84 49.09 -16.95
C LEU A 264 -4.25 48.89 -15.49
N ASN A 265 -3.76 49.77 -14.62
CA ASN A 265 -4.18 49.77 -13.22
C ASN A 265 -5.61 50.30 -13.06
N TRP A 266 -6.31 49.78 -12.05
CA TRP A 266 -7.65 50.27 -11.68
C TRP A 266 -7.60 51.73 -11.20
N PRO A 267 -8.62 52.56 -11.53
CA PRO A 267 -8.79 53.88 -10.92
C PRO A 267 -8.79 53.83 -9.39
N GLU A 268 -8.23 54.85 -8.72
CA GLU A 268 -7.93 54.85 -7.27
C GLU A 268 -9.13 54.54 -6.37
N ASN A 269 -10.36 54.87 -6.80
CA ASN A 269 -11.59 54.69 -6.02
C ASN A 269 -12.45 53.49 -6.46
N THR A 270 -11.91 52.57 -7.26
CA THR A 270 -12.68 51.42 -7.74
C THR A 270 -13.06 50.49 -6.57
N PRO A 271 -14.36 50.23 -6.33
CA PRO A 271 -14.78 49.31 -5.28
C PRO A 271 -14.21 47.91 -5.45
N TRP A 272 -13.85 47.26 -4.33
CA TRP A 272 -13.26 45.93 -4.35
C TRP A 272 -14.16 44.88 -5.00
N SER A 273 -15.48 44.99 -4.79
CA SER A 273 -16.48 44.11 -5.43
C SER A 273 -16.47 44.23 -6.96
N THR A 274 -16.20 45.42 -7.50
CA THR A 274 -16.09 45.64 -8.95
C THR A 274 -14.83 44.98 -9.51
N LYS A 275 -13.69 45.07 -8.82
CA LYS A 275 -12.45 44.40 -9.23
C LYS A 275 -12.62 42.87 -9.29
N ILE A 276 -13.28 42.28 -8.30
CA ILE A 276 -13.60 40.84 -8.29
C ILE A 276 -14.53 40.49 -9.46
N LYS A 277 -15.62 41.23 -9.66
CA LYS A 277 -16.56 40.98 -10.77
C LYS A 277 -15.86 41.05 -12.12
N ALA A 278 -14.96 42.01 -12.30
CA ALA A 278 -14.17 42.17 -13.52
C ALA A 278 -13.24 40.98 -13.76
N ALA A 279 -12.56 40.46 -12.73
CA ALA A 279 -11.70 39.29 -12.85
C ALA A 279 -12.47 38.02 -13.29
N PHE A 280 -13.77 37.94 -13.01
CA PHE A 280 -14.68 36.88 -13.45
C PHE A 280 -15.57 37.24 -14.65
N SER A 281 -15.26 38.32 -15.36
CA SER A 281 -16.04 38.76 -16.53
C SER A 281 -15.87 37.82 -17.73
N SER A 282 -14.66 37.28 -17.92
CA SER A 282 -14.35 36.43 -19.06
C SER A 282 -15.05 35.07 -18.99
N ARG A 283 -15.36 34.50 -20.16
CA ARG A 283 -15.94 33.14 -20.24
C ARG A 283 -14.97 32.09 -19.70
N THR A 284 -13.68 32.20 -20.03
CA THR A 284 -12.63 31.29 -19.53
C THR A 284 -12.52 31.31 -18.01
N SER A 285 -12.56 32.49 -17.38
CA SER A 285 -12.49 32.63 -15.91
C SER A 285 -13.67 31.93 -15.21
N ARG A 286 -14.89 32.09 -15.74
CA ARG A 286 -16.08 31.38 -15.22
C ARG A 286 -16.05 29.86 -15.46
N LEU A 287 -15.58 29.42 -16.62
CA LEU A 287 -15.39 27.99 -16.90
C LEU A 287 -14.32 27.39 -15.99
N CYS A 288 -13.25 28.13 -15.69
CA CYS A 288 -12.20 27.72 -14.77
C CYS A 288 -12.76 27.49 -13.35
N LEU A 289 -13.70 28.32 -12.87
CA LEU A 289 -14.39 28.06 -11.59
C LEU A 289 -15.15 26.74 -11.61
N LEU A 290 -15.84 26.46 -12.71
CA LEU A 290 -16.65 25.26 -12.85
C LEU A 290 -15.78 24.01 -12.96
N VAL A 291 -14.65 24.10 -13.66
CA VAL A 291 -13.61 23.06 -13.69
C VAL A 291 -13.01 22.84 -12.30
N ALA A 292 -12.65 23.91 -11.58
CA ALA A 292 -12.13 23.82 -10.22
C ALA A 292 -13.13 23.14 -9.27
N LEU A 293 -14.43 23.27 -9.51
CA LEU A 293 -15.46 22.61 -8.71
C LEU A 293 -15.69 21.14 -9.08
N LEU A 294 -15.59 20.77 -10.36
CA LEU A 294 -16.08 19.46 -10.84
C LEU A 294 -14.98 18.46 -11.18
N VAL A 295 -13.82 18.92 -11.67
CA VAL A 295 -12.73 18.01 -12.04
C VAL A 295 -12.07 17.33 -10.83
N PRO A 296 -11.82 18.03 -9.71
CA PRO A 296 -11.23 17.41 -8.52
C PRO A 296 -12.14 16.41 -7.78
N LEU A 297 -13.37 16.17 -8.26
CA LEU A 297 -14.27 15.18 -7.65
C LEU A 297 -13.66 13.77 -7.66
N GLY A 298 -12.89 13.41 -8.70
CA GLY A 298 -12.19 12.13 -8.74
C GLY A 298 -11.05 12.03 -7.73
N ASP A 299 -10.30 13.11 -7.55
CA ASP A 299 -9.10 13.21 -6.72
C ASP A 299 -9.40 12.93 -5.24
N GLY A 300 -10.48 13.51 -4.72
CA GLY A 300 -10.82 13.29 -3.33
C GLY A 300 -11.05 11.82 -2.99
N PHE A 301 -11.54 11.00 -3.94
CA PHE A 301 -11.86 9.58 -3.67
C PHE A 301 -10.62 8.78 -3.26
N GLU A 302 -9.41 9.32 -3.49
CA GLU A 302 -8.16 8.84 -2.87
C GLU A 302 -8.30 8.59 -1.37
N THR A 303 -9.07 9.44 -0.69
CA THR A 303 -9.29 9.34 0.74
C THR A 303 -9.94 8.02 1.16
N TRP A 304 -10.76 7.44 0.28
CA TRP A 304 -11.46 6.18 0.51
C TRP A 304 -10.65 4.95 0.08
N PHE A 305 -9.63 5.12 -0.76
CA PHE A 305 -8.91 4.01 -1.40
C PHE A 305 -8.21 3.13 -0.39
N ARG A 306 -7.60 3.75 0.64
CA ARG A 306 -6.93 3.01 1.72
C ARG A 306 -7.87 2.06 2.45
N TYR A 307 -9.15 2.39 2.61
CA TYR A 307 -10.09 1.56 3.35
C TYR A 307 -10.46 0.29 2.60
N TYR A 308 -10.37 0.29 1.27
CA TYR A 308 -10.44 -0.95 0.52
C TYR A 308 -9.34 -1.95 0.97
N PHE A 309 -8.12 -1.49 1.22
CA PHE A 309 -7.05 -2.38 1.70
C PHE A 309 -7.23 -2.78 3.16
N LEU A 310 -7.66 -1.84 4.00
CA LEU A 310 -7.84 -2.11 5.42
C LEU A 310 -9.06 -3.01 5.69
N GLU A 311 -10.17 -2.84 4.97
CA GLU A 311 -11.43 -3.54 5.28
C GLU A 311 -11.71 -4.74 4.38
N GLU A 312 -11.47 -4.64 3.07
CA GLU A 312 -11.78 -5.74 2.14
C GLU A 312 -10.61 -6.74 2.03
N LEU A 313 -9.38 -6.26 2.20
CA LEU A 313 -8.18 -7.10 2.11
C LEU A 313 -7.56 -7.41 3.48
N ASP A 314 -8.11 -6.87 4.57
CA ASP A 314 -7.65 -7.06 5.95
C ASP A 314 -6.15 -6.78 6.13
N TRP A 315 -5.65 -5.72 5.48
CA TRP A 315 -4.25 -5.33 5.59
C TRP A 315 -3.97 -4.65 6.93
N SER A 316 -2.91 -5.09 7.59
CA SER A 316 -2.36 -4.35 8.74
C SER A 316 -1.85 -2.97 8.34
N THR A 317 -1.80 -2.05 9.31
CA THR A 317 -1.18 -0.73 9.14
C THR A 317 0.26 -0.85 8.64
N THR A 318 1.04 -1.78 9.18
CA THR A 318 2.45 -1.99 8.79
C THR A 318 2.56 -2.40 7.33
N ARG A 319 1.70 -3.33 6.87
CA ARG A 319 1.66 -3.76 5.47
C ARG A 319 1.30 -2.61 4.56
N TRP A 320 0.22 -1.90 4.83
CA TRP A 320 -0.19 -0.73 4.03
C TRP A 320 0.91 0.35 3.99
N ALA A 321 1.47 0.66 5.15
CA ALA A 321 2.52 1.66 5.28
C ALA A 321 3.79 1.26 4.50
N GLY A 322 4.15 -0.02 4.48
CA GLY A 322 5.26 -0.56 3.67
C GLY A 322 5.08 -0.40 2.16
N TRP A 323 3.86 -0.19 1.66
CA TRP A 323 3.57 0.07 0.23
C TRP A 323 3.43 1.56 -0.12
N SER A 324 3.59 2.46 0.86
CA SER A 324 3.48 3.91 0.67
C SER A 324 4.46 4.48 -0.38
N TRP A 325 5.57 3.80 -0.66
CA TRP A 325 6.57 4.22 -1.64
C TRP A 325 6.03 4.29 -3.07
N LEU A 326 5.02 3.46 -3.41
CA LEU A 326 4.36 3.51 -4.71
C LEU A 326 3.68 4.87 -4.95
N PHE A 327 3.10 5.46 -3.91
CA PHE A 327 2.48 6.79 -3.98
C PHE A 327 3.51 7.88 -4.27
N VAL A 328 4.73 7.70 -3.79
CA VAL A 328 5.82 8.65 -4.05
C VAL A 328 6.26 8.59 -5.50
N ILE A 329 6.42 7.39 -6.06
CA ILE A 329 6.72 7.23 -7.49
C ILE A 329 5.59 7.81 -8.34
N ALA A 330 4.33 7.43 -8.04
CA ALA A 330 3.17 7.93 -8.75
C ALA A 330 3.10 9.47 -8.72
N GLY A 331 3.34 10.08 -7.56
CA GLY A 331 3.32 11.53 -7.39
C GLY A 331 4.41 12.27 -8.18
N PHE A 332 5.62 11.70 -8.32
CA PHE A 332 6.66 12.29 -9.18
C PHE A 332 6.35 12.13 -10.67
N LEU A 333 5.85 10.96 -11.08
CA LEU A 333 5.38 10.74 -12.45
C LEU A 333 4.21 11.69 -12.78
N GLY A 334 3.38 12.02 -11.80
CA GLY A 334 2.32 13.03 -11.89
C GLY A 334 2.80 14.46 -12.21
N LEU A 335 4.05 14.81 -11.89
CA LEU A 335 4.62 16.13 -12.21
C LEU A 335 5.06 16.27 -13.67
N ILE A 336 5.09 15.17 -14.43
CA ILE A 336 5.44 15.18 -15.85
C ILE A 336 4.35 15.86 -16.68
N GLY A 337 3.07 15.75 -16.28
CA GLY A 337 1.93 16.34 -17.00
C GLY A 337 2.07 17.85 -17.27
N PRO A 338 2.33 18.68 -16.25
CA PRO A 338 2.62 20.10 -16.44
C PRO A 338 3.77 20.36 -17.42
N ALA A 339 4.88 19.64 -17.30
CA ALA A 339 6.02 19.80 -18.19
C ALA A 339 5.66 19.47 -19.65
N ILE A 340 4.88 18.40 -19.89
CA ILE A 340 4.37 18.08 -21.23
C ILE A 340 3.50 19.22 -21.78
N SER A 341 2.66 19.81 -20.92
CA SER A 341 1.75 20.90 -21.29
C SER A 341 2.44 22.24 -21.59
N ASP A 342 3.74 22.36 -21.34
CA ASP A 342 4.53 23.53 -21.75
C ASP A 342 5.10 23.37 -23.16
N PHE A 343 5.16 22.14 -23.68
CA PHE A 343 5.61 21.83 -25.05
C PHE A 343 4.45 21.63 -26.04
N ILE A 344 3.27 21.31 -25.54
CA ILE A 344 2.04 21.10 -26.31
C ILE A 344 1.05 22.18 -25.88
N ASP A 345 0.14 22.61 -26.76
CA ASP A 345 -0.96 23.49 -26.37
C ASP A 345 -1.65 22.97 -25.09
N ARG A 346 -1.67 23.82 -24.05
CA ARG A 346 -2.09 23.45 -22.70
C ARG A 346 -3.54 22.98 -22.66
N ARG A 347 -4.39 23.54 -23.51
CA ARG A 347 -5.79 23.11 -23.67
C ARG A 347 -5.87 21.67 -24.19
N LYS A 348 -5.14 21.34 -25.27
CA LYS A 348 -5.08 19.97 -25.79
C LYS A 348 -4.52 18.98 -24.77
N ALA A 349 -3.48 19.36 -24.01
CA ALA A 349 -2.94 18.54 -22.94
C ALA A 349 -4.00 18.24 -21.86
N LEU A 350 -4.71 19.26 -21.37
CA LEU A 350 -5.79 19.08 -20.37
C LEU A 350 -6.91 18.16 -20.87
N MET A 351 -7.30 18.28 -22.15
CA MET A 351 -8.28 17.39 -22.76
C MET A 351 -7.77 15.93 -22.82
N ALA A 352 -6.53 15.71 -23.22
CA ALA A 352 -5.94 14.37 -23.28
C ALA A 352 -5.82 13.73 -21.89
N PHE A 353 -5.35 14.49 -20.89
CA PHE A 353 -5.23 14.02 -19.51
C PHE A 353 -6.59 13.72 -18.89
N SER A 354 -7.63 14.49 -19.24
CA SER A 354 -9.01 14.20 -18.80
C SER A 354 -9.50 12.84 -19.30
N VAL A 355 -9.23 12.50 -20.56
CA VAL A 355 -9.59 11.19 -21.13
C VAL A 355 -8.79 10.08 -20.48
N ALA A 356 -7.48 10.27 -20.28
CA ALA A 356 -6.62 9.28 -19.62
C ALA A 356 -7.06 9.01 -18.17
N ALA A 357 -7.37 10.05 -17.39
CA ALA A 357 -7.88 9.91 -16.04
C ALA A 357 -9.24 9.20 -16.02
N MET A 358 -10.17 9.56 -16.91
CA MET A 358 -11.48 8.90 -17.05
C MET A 358 -11.32 7.39 -17.28
N PHE A 359 -10.49 6.97 -18.24
CA PHE A 359 -10.27 5.55 -18.50
C PHE A 359 -9.62 4.83 -17.33
N SER A 360 -8.70 5.49 -16.62
CA SER A 360 -8.03 4.91 -15.46
C SER A 360 -9.00 4.64 -14.31
N TYR A 361 -9.93 5.57 -14.03
CA TYR A 361 -10.99 5.36 -13.03
C TYR A 361 -11.95 4.23 -13.43
N LEU A 362 -12.32 4.13 -14.70
CA LEU A 362 -13.16 3.04 -15.21
C LEU A 362 -12.47 1.68 -15.06
N LEU A 363 -11.17 1.60 -15.37
CA LEU A 363 -10.38 0.39 -15.20
C LEU A 363 -10.29 -0.02 -13.72
N LEU A 364 -10.02 0.94 -12.83
CA LEU A 364 -9.94 0.69 -11.39
C LEU A 364 -11.27 0.20 -10.82
N GLY A 365 -12.36 0.93 -11.06
CA GLY A 365 -13.69 0.56 -10.56
C GLY A 365 -14.15 -0.79 -11.11
N GLY A 366 -13.85 -1.07 -12.39
CA GLY A 366 -14.09 -2.38 -13.00
C GLY A 366 -13.25 -3.50 -12.37
N ALA A 367 -11.97 -3.26 -12.09
CA ALA A 367 -11.10 -4.23 -11.45
C ALA A 367 -11.57 -4.60 -10.03
N MET A 368 -12.00 -3.60 -9.25
CA MET A 368 -12.56 -3.81 -7.92
C MET A 368 -13.89 -4.59 -7.97
N LEU A 369 -14.82 -4.24 -8.86
CA LEU A 369 -16.13 -4.90 -8.97
C LEU A 369 -16.05 -6.35 -9.46
N THR A 370 -15.01 -6.68 -10.22
CA THR A 370 -14.81 -8.04 -10.75
C THR A 370 -13.97 -8.91 -9.82
N GLY A 371 -13.56 -8.39 -8.66
CA GLY A 371 -12.76 -9.13 -7.68
C GLY A 371 -11.37 -9.49 -8.23
N MET A 372 -10.78 -8.64 -9.07
CA MET A 372 -9.42 -8.85 -9.57
C MET A 372 -8.40 -8.84 -8.42
N SER A 373 -7.22 -9.42 -8.67
CA SER A 373 -6.17 -9.49 -7.64
C SER A 373 -5.79 -8.10 -7.12
N TRP A 374 -5.45 -8.01 -5.84
CA TRP A 374 -5.06 -6.76 -5.19
C TRP A 374 -3.93 -6.04 -5.95
N GLY A 375 -3.01 -6.78 -6.57
CA GLY A 375 -1.92 -6.23 -7.38
C GLY A 375 -2.42 -5.49 -8.62
N LEU A 376 -3.45 -6.02 -9.31
CA LEU A 376 -4.05 -5.35 -10.46
C LEU A 376 -4.86 -4.11 -10.03
N VAL A 377 -5.56 -4.18 -8.90
CA VAL A 377 -6.24 -3.03 -8.29
C VAL A 377 -5.22 -1.95 -7.92
N MET A 378 -4.09 -2.30 -7.29
CA MET A 378 -3.01 -1.36 -6.98
C MET A 378 -2.39 -0.73 -8.23
N THR A 379 -2.28 -1.48 -9.32
CA THR A 379 -1.66 -0.94 -10.53
C THR A 379 -2.56 0.02 -11.27
N THR A 380 -3.83 -0.34 -11.40
CA THR A 380 -4.85 0.55 -11.98
C THR A 380 -5.01 1.80 -11.12
N TRP A 381 -4.83 1.68 -9.80
CA TRP A 381 -4.76 2.82 -8.90
C TRP A 381 -3.55 3.74 -9.13
N VAL A 382 -2.34 3.18 -9.24
CA VAL A 382 -1.14 3.98 -9.57
C VAL A 382 -1.33 4.74 -10.89
N LEU A 383 -1.98 4.10 -11.88
CA LEU A 383 -2.33 4.75 -13.14
C LEU A 383 -3.33 5.91 -12.93
N VAL A 384 -4.34 5.73 -12.09
CA VAL A 384 -5.28 6.79 -11.69
C VAL A 384 -4.53 7.97 -11.06
N LEU A 385 -3.63 7.72 -10.11
CA LEU A 385 -2.83 8.77 -9.46
C LEU A 385 -2.03 9.59 -10.49
N ILE A 386 -1.30 8.91 -11.38
CA ILE A 386 -0.46 9.57 -12.40
C ILE A 386 -1.30 10.44 -13.34
N THR A 387 -2.37 9.87 -13.89
CA THR A 387 -3.17 10.55 -14.91
C THR A 387 -4.03 11.67 -14.33
N THR A 388 -4.50 11.50 -13.09
CA THR A 388 -5.23 12.54 -12.36
C THR A 388 -4.30 13.67 -11.93
N ASP A 389 -3.08 13.37 -11.50
CA ASP A 389 -2.06 14.38 -11.20
C ASP A 389 -1.68 15.19 -12.44
N TRP A 390 -1.52 14.54 -13.61
CA TRP A 390 -1.30 15.24 -14.87
C TRP A 390 -2.40 16.26 -15.13
N LEU A 391 -3.65 15.86 -14.94
CA LEU A 391 -4.80 16.72 -15.13
C LEU A 391 -4.82 17.90 -14.13
N ILE A 392 -4.66 17.61 -12.84
CA ILE A 392 -4.81 18.60 -11.76
C ILE A 392 -3.66 19.59 -11.75
N PHE A 393 -2.41 19.14 -11.84
CA PHE A 393 -1.28 20.06 -11.80
C PHE A 393 -1.19 20.92 -13.05
N THR A 394 -1.51 20.38 -14.23
CA THR A 394 -1.61 21.21 -15.45
C THR A 394 -2.75 22.23 -15.32
N PHE A 395 -3.85 21.85 -14.68
CA PHE A 395 -4.93 22.79 -14.41
C PHE A 395 -4.51 23.88 -13.41
N MET A 396 -3.76 23.53 -12.36
CA MET A 396 -3.20 24.51 -11.41
C MET A 396 -2.26 25.50 -12.06
N ALA A 397 -1.39 25.05 -12.97
CA ALA A 397 -0.54 25.94 -13.76
C ALA A 397 -1.38 26.91 -14.62
N SER A 398 -2.51 26.44 -15.15
CA SER A 398 -3.42 27.26 -15.95
C SER A 398 -4.11 28.37 -15.15
N ILE A 399 -4.39 28.15 -13.85
CA ILE A 399 -5.02 29.16 -12.98
C ILE A 399 -4.16 30.41 -12.86
N ILE A 400 -2.83 30.26 -12.80
CA ILE A 400 -1.90 31.39 -12.69
C ILE A 400 -2.02 32.30 -13.92
N GLU A 401 -2.16 31.72 -15.11
CA GLU A 401 -2.28 32.46 -16.38
C GLU A 401 -3.64 33.14 -16.54
N ILE A 402 -4.71 32.55 -15.99
CA ILE A 402 -6.07 33.12 -16.05
C ILE A 402 -6.25 34.24 -15.02
N SER A 403 -5.44 34.27 -13.97
CA SER A 403 -5.67 35.15 -12.83
C SER A 403 -5.21 36.60 -13.08
N ASP A 404 -6.13 37.54 -12.94
CA ASP A 404 -5.83 38.99 -12.93
C ASP A 404 -4.69 39.34 -11.93
N PRO A 405 -3.56 39.86 -12.39
CA PRO A 405 -2.38 40.14 -11.56
C PRO A 405 -2.62 41.27 -10.54
N ARG A 406 -3.61 42.15 -10.76
CA ARG A 406 -3.91 43.30 -9.89
C ARG A 406 -4.59 42.88 -8.59
N ILE A 407 -5.19 41.69 -8.55
CA ILE A 407 -5.83 41.08 -7.37
C ILE A 407 -5.45 39.59 -7.25
N ALA A 408 -4.21 39.26 -7.60
CA ALA A 408 -3.76 37.88 -7.82
C ALA A 408 -4.04 36.94 -6.65
N ALA A 409 -3.68 37.34 -5.42
CA ALA A 409 -3.89 36.48 -4.24
C ALA A 409 -5.38 36.21 -4.04
N THR A 410 -6.23 37.23 -4.23
CA THR A 410 -7.69 37.07 -4.13
C THR A 410 -8.27 36.20 -5.24
N HIS A 411 -7.92 36.44 -6.50
CA HIS A 411 -8.50 35.73 -7.64
C HIS A 411 -8.05 34.26 -7.68
N MET A 412 -6.76 33.98 -7.51
CA MET A 412 -6.24 32.62 -7.35
C MET A 412 -6.85 31.93 -6.13
N GLY A 413 -6.98 32.65 -5.01
CA GLY A 413 -7.57 32.15 -3.78
C GLY A 413 -9.00 31.64 -3.96
N VAL A 414 -9.80 32.26 -4.85
CA VAL A 414 -11.16 31.77 -5.17
C VAL A 414 -11.10 30.43 -5.88
N TYR A 415 -10.30 30.28 -6.94
CA TYR A 415 -10.19 28.99 -7.64
C TYR A 415 -9.69 27.88 -6.70
N GLN A 416 -8.65 28.18 -5.92
CA GLN A 416 -8.06 27.25 -4.97
C GLN A 416 -9.02 26.88 -3.82
N SER A 417 -9.90 27.79 -3.38
CA SER A 417 -10.93 27.46 -2.40
C SER A 417 -12.04 26.61 -2.99
N VAL A 418 -12.51 26.93 -4.20
CA VAL A 418 -13.52 26.13 -4.90
C VAL A 418 -13.01 24.71 -5.12
N GLN A 419 -11.74 24.58 -5.52
CA GLN A 419 -11.07 23.30 -5.63
C GLN A 419 -10.99 22.55 -4.30
N ALA A 420 -10.58 23.23 -3.22
CA ALA A 420 -10.53 22.61 -1.89
C ALA A 420 -11.93 22.15 -1.43
N ILE A 421 -12.98 22.95 -1.65
CA ILE A 421 -14.37 22.56 -1.35
C ILE A 421 -14.77 21.31 -2.15
N SER A 422 -14.39 21.25 -3.43
CA SER A 422 -14.64 20.10 -4.29
C SER A 422 -13.95 18.83 -3.79
N SER A 423 -12.61 18.83 -3.74
CA SER A 423 -11.82 17.63 -3.48
C SER A 423 -11.95 17.11 -2.05
N THR A 424 -12.39 17.95 -1.12
CA THR A 424 -12.45 17.57 0.30
C THR A 424 -13.88 17.50 0.81
N THR A 425 -14.75 18.47 0.51
CA THR A 425 -16.07 18.54 1.14
C THR A 425 -17.15 17.83 0.37
N LEU A 426 -17.32 18.19 -0.90
CA LEU A 426 -18.31 17.53 -1.74
C LEU A 426 -17.93 16.07 -1.93
N MET A 427 -16.65 15.81 -2.18
CA MET A 427 -16.18 14.46 -2.44
C MET A 427 -16.36 13.53 -1.24
N VAL A 428 -15.91 13.91 -0.04
CA VAL A 428 -15.98 13.01 1.12
C VAL A 428 -17.42 12.71 1.51
N LEU A 429 -18.29 13.72 1.51
CA LEU A 429 -19.72 13.51 1.80
C LEU A 429 -20.40 12.67 0.72
N LEU A 430 -20.11 12.93 -0.56
CA LEU A 430 -20.65 12.14 -1.66
C LEU A 430 -20.11 10.71 -1.64
N GLY A 431 -18.84 10.51 -1.33
CA GLY A 431 -18.21 9.21 -1.25
C GLY A 431 -18.75 8.37 -0.10
N GLN A 432 -18.89 8.97 1.08
CA GLN A 432 -19.55 8.33 2.22
C GLN A 432 -21.00 7.97 1.89
N LEU A 433 -21.74 8.87 1.25
CA LEU A 433 -23.11 8.61 0.83
C LEU A 433 -23.17 7.46 -0.19
N ILE A 434 -22.29 7.45 -1.19
CA ILE A 434 -22.22 6.39 -2.20
C ILE A 434 -21.93 5.06 -1.52
N LEU A 435 -20.88 4.98 -0.70
CA LEU A 435 -20.52 3.75 0.02
C LEU A 435 -21.69 3.24 0.88
N LYS A 436 -22.37 4.12 1.62
CA LYS A 436 -23.57 3.76 2.40
C LYS A 436 -24.72 3.25 1.53
N LEU A 437 -24.95 3.86 0.37
CA LEU A 437 -26.01 3.46 -0.56
C LEU A 437 -25.67 2.18 -1.32
N THR A 438 -24.39 1.86 -1.48
CA THR A 438 -23.90 0.70 -2.24
C THR A 438 -23.39 -0.43 -1.36
N ASN A 439 -23.65 -0.37 -0.05
CA ASN A 439 -23.19 -1.35 0.94
C ASN A 439 -21.65 -1.55 0.87
N ASP A 440 -20.93 -0.43 0.95
CA ASP A 440 -19.47 -0.31 0.92
C ASP A 440 -18.79 -0.82 -0.37
N SER A 441 -19.50 -0.77 -1.51
CA SER A 441 -18.89 -1.05 -2.81
C SER A 441 -17.93 0.07 -3.27
N TYR A 442 -16.64 -0.09 -2.94
CA TYR A 442 -15.55 0.77 -3.41
C TYR A 442 -15.43 0.81 -4.93
N GLY A 443 -15.69 -0.30 -5.63
CA GLY A 443 -15.62 -0.33 -7.09
C GLY A 443 -16.67 0.60 -7.74
N THR A 444 -17.88 0.68 -7.19
CA THR A 444 -18.91 1.62 -7.66
C THR A 444 -18.49 3.07 -7.44
N LEU A 445 -17.84 3.36 -6.31
CA LEU A 445 -17.30 4.68 -6.00
C LEU A 445 -16.32 5.16 -7.09
N TYR A 446 -15.34 4.33 -7.45
CA TYR A 446 -14.34 4.69 -8.46
C TYR A 446 -14.87 4.68 -9.90
N LEU A 447 -15.90 3.89 -10.21
CA LEU A 447 -16.60 4.05 -11.49
C LEU A 447 -17.26 5.42 -11.61
N LEU A 448 -17.92 5.89 -10.54
CA LEU A 448 -18.56 7.21 -10.54
C LEU A 448 -17.54 8.36 -10.56
N ALA A 449 -16.34 8.14 -10.04
CA ALA A 449 -15.23 9.10 -10.11
C ALA A 449 -14.85 9.50 -11.54
N ALA A 450 -15.05 8.62 -12.52
CA ALA A 450 -14.77 8.89 -13.94
C ALA A 450 -15.61 10.06 -14.51
N ALA A 451 -16.72 10.42 -13.87
CA ALA A 451 -17.56 11.54 -14.27
C ALA A 451 -16.82 12.89 -14.16
N GLY A 452 -15.95 13.07 -13.16
CA GLY A 452 -15.19 14.32 -12.96
C GLY A 452 -14.30 14.66 -14.16
N PRO A 453 -13.38 13.77 -14.57
CA PRO A 453 -12.57 13.96 -15.76
C PRO A 453 -13.38 14.06 -17.06
N LEU A 454 -14.48 13.31 -17.21
CA LEU A 454 -15.37 13.42 -18.36
C LEU A 454 -15.97 14.83 -18.49
N ILE A 455 -16.48 15.39 -17.39
CA ILE A 455 -16.98 16.77 -17.34
C ILE A 455 -15.83 17.75 -17.63
N GLY A 456 -14.65 17.51 -17.07
CA GLY A 456 -13.43 18.27 -17.35
C GLY A 456 -13.18 18.39 -18.85
N TYR A 457 -13.13 17.26 -19.57
CA TYR A 457 -12.94 17.23 -21.02
C TYR A 457 -13.91 18.16 -21.77
N LEU A 458 -15.20 18.11 -21.42
CA LEU A 458 -16.23 18.94 -22.04
C LEU A 458 -16.02 20.44 -21.77
N LEU A 459 -15.52 20.79 -20.59
CA LEU A 459 -15.25 22.18 -20.20
C LEU A 459 -13.94 22.72 -20.80
N PHE A 460 -12.86 21.92 -20.80
CA PHE A 460 -11.58 22.29 -21.44
C PHE A 460 -11.76 22.55 -22.93
N LYS A 461 -12.67 21.83 -23.58
CA LYS A 461 -13.04 22.09 -24.98
C LYS A 461 -13.61 23.49 -25.20
N GLU A 462 -14.21 24.13 -24.21
CA GLU A 462 -14.81 25.47 -24.35
C GLU A 462 -13.93 26.61 -23.85
N MET A 463 -12.79 26.30 -23.22
CA MET A 463 -11.87 27.31 -22.69
C MET A 463 -10.91 27.84 -23.76
N GLN A 464 -10.56 29.13 -23.64
CA GLN A 464 -9.52 29.78 -24.43
C GLN A 464 -8.31 30.01 -23.52
N LEU A 465 -7.24 29.25 -23.72
CA LEU A 465 -5.95 29.41 -23.05
C LEU A 465 -4.95 29.98 -24.06
N SER A 466 -3.98 30.78 -23.59
CA SER A 466 -2.98 31.39 -24.48
C SER A 466 -2.03 30.35 -25.06
N ASP A 467 -1.71 30.46 -26.35
CA ASP A 467 -0.66 29.67 -27.01
C ASP A 467 0.72 30.08 -26.46
N SER A 468 1.14 29.45 -25.35
CA SER A 468 2.49 29.59 -24.79
C SER A 468 3.57 29.01 -25.71
N SER A 469 3.18 28.22 -26.72
CA SER A 469 4.08 27.49 -27.62
C SER A 469 4.94 28.41 -28.51
N GLN A 470 4.43 29.58 -28.93
CA GLN A 470 5.17 30.45 -29.85
C GLN A 470 6.28 31.27 -29.16
N LYS A 471 6.10 31.61 -27.88
CA LYS A 471 7.03 32.47 -27.13
C LYS A 471 8.26 31.69 -26.63
N ASN A 472 8.04 30.46 -26.16
CA ASN A 472 9.11 29.62 -25.59
C ASN A 472 9.98 28.92 -26.66
N LEU A 473 9.47 28.70 -27.88
CA LEU A 473 10.24 28.03 -28.94
C LEU A 473 11.38 28.91 -29.49
N SER A 474 11.19 30.23 -29.56
CA SER A 474 12.21 31.20 -29.99
C SER A 474 13.25 31.49 -28.92
N ASP A 475 12.83 31.51 -27.66
CA ASP A 475 13.70 31.79 -26.51
C ASP A 475 14.53 30.56 -26.12
N ALA A 476 13.97 29.35 -26.22
CA ALA A 476 14.73 28.11 -26.13
C ALA A 476 15.75 27.98 -27.28
N ARG A 477 15.40 28.44 -28.49
CA ARG A 477 16.32 28.50 -29.65
C ARG A 477 17.47 29.49 -29.43
N LYS A 478 17.21 30.65 -28.80
CA LYS A 478 18.24 31.63 -28.43
C LYS A 478 19.12 31.17 -27.26
N ALA A 479 18.52 30.55 -26.23
CA ALA A 479 19.24 30.06 -25.05
C ALA A 479 20.09 28.82 -25.34
N LEU A 480 19.67 27.94 -26.27
CA LEU A 480 20.50 26.83 -26.74
C LEU A 480 21.75 27.33 -27.50
N VAL A 481 21.60 28.38 -28.32
CA VAL A 481 22.69 28.93 -29.13
C VAL A 481 23.74 29.64 -28.27
N SER A 482 23.33 30.30 -27.18
CA SER A 482 24.27 31.02 -26.29
C SER A 482 24.98 30.13 -25.26
N GLY A 483 24.39 28.99 -24.90
CA GLY A 483 24.95 28.05 -23.92
C GLY A 483 25.97 27.06 -24.51
N THR A 484 25.96 26.85 -25.82
CA THR A 484 26.84 25.88 -26.51
C THR A 484 28.26 26.38 -26.75
N ASP A 485 28.53 27.69 -26.70
CA ASP A 485 29.86 28.24 -27.04
C ASP A 485 30.93 28.06 -25.95
N LYS A 486 30.55 27.81 -24.69
CA LYS A 486 31.51 27.84 -23.56
C LYS A 486 31.84 26.49 -22.93
N MET A 487 31.13 25.41 -23.25
CA MET A 487 31.32 24.13 -22.55
C MET A 487 31.53 22.91 -23.47
N LEU A 488 31.94 23.15 -24.73
CA LEU A 488 32.27 22.10 -25.70
C LEU A 488 33.65 22.36 -26.33
N ILE A 489 34.68 22.46 -25.50
CA ILE A 489 36.03 22.09 -25.96
C ILE A 489 36.08 20.56 -25.99
N LYS A 490 36.05 20.05 -27.23
CA LYS A 490 36.46 18.71 -27.69
C LYS A 490 35.56 17.53 -27.32
N VAL A 491 34.52 17.34 -28.12
CA VAL A 491 34.29 16.03 -28.76
C VAL A 491 34.07 16.28 -30.25
N PRO A 492 34.96 15.82 -31.15
CA PRO A 492 34.88 16.13 -32.56
C PRO A 492 33.85 15.26 -33.28
N GLY A 493 33.06 15.87 -34.16
CA GLY A 493 32.21 15.18 -35.14
C GLY A 493 30.72 15.48 -35.00
N PHE A 494 30.31 16.74 -35.18
CA PHE A 494 28.90 17.14 -35.18
C PHE A 494 28.54 18.14 -36.29
N ASP A 495 29.27 18.12 -37.42
CA ASP A 495 28.98 18.99 -38.58
C ASP A 495 28.18 18.30 -39.69
N SER A 496 27.61 17.12 -39.43
CA SER A 496 26.62 16.56 -40.34
C SER A 496 25.61 15.74 -39.55
N LEU A 497 24.33 16.14 -39.58
CA LEU A 497 23.16 15.27 -39.71
C LEU A 497 21.86 16.10 -39.52
N GLU A 498 20.98 16.01 -40.51
CA GLU A 498 19.74 16.77 -40.70
C GLU A 498 18.61 16.44 -39.70
N GLY A 499 17.56 17.28 -39.73
CA GLY A 499 16.42 17.37 -38.81
C GLY A 499 15.65 16.09 -38.47
N GLN A 500 15.93 14.98 -39.16
CA GLN A 500 15.42 13.66 -38.84
C GLN A 500 15.96 13.09 -37.52
N ARG A 501 17.07 13.64 -36.97
CA ARG A 501 17.67 13.17 -35.69
C ARG A 501 17.13 13.83 -34.42
N ARG A 502 16.40 14.95 -34.53
CA ARG A 502 15.72 15.64 -33.41
C ARG A 502 14.48 14.88 -32.93
N SER A 503 13.74 14.27 -33.85
CA SER A 503 12.69 13.28 -33.52
C SER A 503 13.27 12.00 -32.92
N THR A 504 14.50 11.63 -33.32
CA THR A 504 15.18 10.46 -32.75
C THR A 504 15.68 10.72 -31.32
N MET A 505 16.12 11.92 -30.95
CA MET A 505 16.49 12.23 -29.55
C MET A 505 15.28 12.34 -28.62
N MET A 506 14.13 12.88 -29.07
CA MET A 506 12.88 12.78 -28.30
C MET A 506 12.40 11.33 -28.21
N ALA A 507 12.55 10.53 -29.28
CA ALA A 507 12.28 9.09 -29.22
C ALA A 507 13.24 8.33 -28.32
N VAL A 508 14.49 8.79 -28.16
CA VAL A 508 15.47 8.24 -27.19
C VAL A 508 15.13 8.66 -25.75
N ALA A 509 14.64 9.88 -25.52
CA ALA A 509 14.18 10.33 -24.20
C ALA A 509 12.87 9.63 -23.78
N TRP A 510 11.90 9.51 -24.68
CA TRP A 510 10.69 8.69 -24.49
C TRP A 510 11.02 7.20 -24.42
N GLY A 511 12.02 6.74 -25.16
CA GLY A 511 12.57 5.40 -25.08
C GLY A 511 13.23 5.12 -23.74
N PHE A 512 13.91 6.11 -23.14
CA PHE A 512 14.49 6.04 -21.79
C PHE A 512 13.41 6.06 -20.71
N ILE A 513 12.38 6.91 -20.83
CA ILE A 513 11.22 6.91 -19.93
C ILE A 513 10.47 5.59 -20.04
N GLY A 514 10.29 5.07 -21.26
CA GLY A 514 9.75 3.74 -21.52
C GLY A 514 10.62 2.63 -20.95
N LEU A 515 11.96 2.73 -21.04
CA LEU A 515 12.90 1.77 -20.45
C LEU A 515 12.90 1.82 -18.93
N VAL A 516 12.74 3.00 -18.33
CA VAL A 516 12.61 3.17 -16.88
C VAL A 516 11.25 2.64 -16.40
N LEU A 517 10.16 2.89 -17.13
CA LEU A 517 8.85 2.33 -16.84
C LEU A 517 8.83 0.80 -17.03
N VAL A 518 9.47 0.28 -18.07
CA VAL A 518 9.62 -1.16 -18.31
C VAL A 518 10.56 -1.80 -17.29
N ALA A 519 11.64 -1.14 -16.89
CA ALA A 519 12.52 -1.62 -15.81
C ALA A 519 11.83 -1.56 -14.44
N THR A 520 10.95 -0.58 -14.21
CA THR A 520 10.14 -0.48 -12.99
C THR A 520 9.04 -1.55 -12.98
N VAL A 521 8.38 -1.79 -14.11
CA VAL A 521 7.41 -2.90 -14.31
C VAL A 521 8.10 -4.26 -14.21
N ALA A 522 9.32 -4.41 -14.73
CA ALA A 522 10.11 -5.64 -14.64
C ALA A 522 10.62 -5.89 -13.21
N ALA A 523 11.13 -4.86 -12.52
CA ALA A 523 11.53 -4.95 -11.12
C ALA A 523 10.35 -5.18 -10.18
N SER A 524 9.16 -4.66 -10.51
CA SER A 524 7.92 -4.93 -9.78
C SER A 524 7.40 -6.34 -10.07
N SER A 525 7.56 -6.84 -11.30
CA SER A 525 7.17 -8.21 -11.67
C SER A 525 7.98 -9.28 -10.93
N THR A 526 9.24 -8.99 -10.58
CA THR A 526 10.07 -9.88 -9.75
C THR A 526 9.70 -9.87 -8.26
N ALA A 527 8.84 -8.94 -7.82
CA ALA A 527 8.36 -8.83 -6.44
C ALA A 527 6.88 -9.24 -6.29
N MET A 528 6.22 -9.71 -7.36
CA MET A 528 4.81 -10.12 -7.38
C MET A 528 4.66 -11.63 -7.49
N SER A 529 5.41 -12.38 -6.67
CA SER A 529 5.02 -13.73 -6.29
C SER A 529 4.16 -13.64 -5.03
N SER A 530 2.96 -14.19 -5.11
CA SER A 530 2.19 -14.49 -3.91
C SER A 530 2.45 -15.95 -3.60
N ASP A 531 3.35 -16.19 -2.66
CA ASP A 531 3.40 -17.48 -1.99
C ASP A 531 2.25 -17.47 -0.99
N TYR A 532 1.31 -18.38 -1.17
CA TYR A 532 0.35 -18.68 -0.12
C TYR A 532 0.60 -20.11 0.33
N GLU A 533 0.79 -20.24 1.64
CA GLU A 533 0.89 -21.53 2.29
C GLU A 533 -0.52 -21.87 2.77
N SER A 534 -1.12 -22.90 2.17
CA SER A 534 -2.25 -23.56 2.81
C SER A 534 -1.68 -24.75 3.59
N SER A 535 -1.58 -24.59 4.90
CA SER A 535 -1.23 -25.68 5.81
C SER A 535 -2.52 -26.30 6.36
N GLU A 536 -2.81 -27.53 5.97
CA GLU A 536 -3.75 -28.37 6.71
C GLU A 536 -2.92 -29.32 7.57
N GLU A 537 -3.03 -29.14 8.88
CA GLU A 537 -2.39 -30.01 9.87
C GLU A 537 -3.37 -31.10 10.25
N THR A 538 -2.95 -32.35 10.05
CA THR A 538 -3.68 -33.51 10.58
C THR A 538 -2.73 -34.32 11.44
N TRP A 539 -3.11 -34.48 12.70
CA TRP A 539 -2.38 -35.32 13.63
C TRP A 539 -2.91 -36.74 13.52
N SER A 540 -2.03 -37.70 13.32
CA SER A 540 -2.40 -39.11 13.30
C SER A 540 -1.50 -39.93 14.19
N LEU A 541 -2.07 -40.95 14.83
CA LEU A 541 -1.32 -41.92 15.60
C LEU A 541 -1.82 -43.32 15.25
N GLY A 542 -0.90 -44.20 14.90
CA GLY A 542 -1.16 -45.62 14.73
C GLY A 542 -0.41 -46.41 15.80
N PHE A 543 -1.10 -47.31 16.50
CA PHE A 543 -0.42 -48.16 17.48
C PHE A 543 0.54 -49.11 16.77
N ARG A 544 1.77 -49.20 17.27
CA ARG A 544 2.75 -50.11 16.71
C ARG A 544 2.50 -51.53 17.23
N GLY A 545 1.77 -52.32 16.44
CA GLY A 545 1.62 -53.75 16.68
C GLY A 545 2.87 -54.54 16.30
N VAL A 546 3.33 -55.43 17.18
CA VAL A 546 4.36 -56.42 16.84
C VAL A 546 3.72 -57.80 16.89
N SER A 547 3.86 -58.56 15.81
CA SER A 547 3.48 -59.97 15.79
C SER A 547 4.70 -60.85 16.00
N HIS A 548 4.57 -61.81 16.91
CA HIS A 548 5.56 -62.83 17.14
C HIS A 548 4.95 -64.20 16.94
N TRP A 549 5.78 -65.14 16.50
CA TRP A 549 5.39 -66.54 16.41
C TRP A 549 6.54 -67.41 16.88
N THR A 550 6.18 -68.52 17.49
CA THR A 550 7.11 -69.53 17.97
C THR A 550 6.57 -70.89 17.61
N GLU A 551 7.46 -71.75 17.10
CA GLU A 551 7.15 -73.16 16.86
C GLU A 551 7.60 -73.98 18.08
N LEU A 552 6.63 -74.65 18.68
CA LEU A 552 6.81 -75.54 19.81
C LEU A 552 6.73 -76.97 19.30
N SER A 553 7.69 -77.80 19.72
CA SER A 553 7.72 -79.22 19.37
C SER A 553 7.59 -80.06 20.63
N PHE A 554 6.51 -80.81 20.72
CA PHE A 554 6.22 -81.72 21.84
C PHE A 554 6.34 -83.16 21.37
N THR A 555 6.93 -84.04 22.19
CA THR A 555 7.01 -85.48 21.89
C THR A 555 6.29 -86.25 22.98
N LEU A 556 5.10 -86.78 22.67
CA LEU A 556 4.21 -87.36 23.67
C LEU A 556 3.93 -88.85 23.39
N GLY A 557 4.06 -89.66 24.44
CA GLY A 557 3.51 -91.01 24.50
C GLY A 557 2.02 -91.01 24.84
N PRO A 558 1.36 -92.18 24.82
CA PRO A 558 -0.06 -92.30 25.17
C PRO A 558 -0.32 -91.93 26.63
N GLY A 559 -1.19 -90.95 26.88
CA GLY A 559 -1.52 -90.49 28.23
C GLY A 559 -0.53 -89.47 28.81
N ASP A 560 0.49 -89.10 28.04
CA ASP A 560 1.43 -88.04 28.43
C ASP A 560 0.84 -86.66 28.11
N SER A 561 1.17 -85.69 28.96
CA SER A 561 0.96 -84.27 28.74
C SER A 561 2.27 -83.52 28.86
N ASP A 562 2.36 -82.38 28.17
CA ASP A 562 3.46 -81.43 28.31
C ASP A 562 2.90 -80.01 28.16
N SER A 563 3.61 -79.05 28.74
CA SER A 563 3.13 -77.68 28.91
C SER A 563 4.20 -76.68 28.52
N TYR A 564 3.81 -75.63 27.81
CA TYR A 564 4.67 -74.49 27.54
C TYR A 564 4.08 -73.23 28.15
N THR A 565 4.91 -72.53 28.93
CA THR A 565 4.52 -71.31 29.63
C THR A 565 5.24 -70.12 29.02
N TYR A 566 4.49 -69.03 28.81
CA TYR A 566 5.03 -67.73 28.44
C TYR A 566 4.50 -66.64 29.36
N LEU A 567 5.39 -65.77 29.80
CA LEU A 567 5.05 -64.60 30.59
C LEU A 567 5.07 -63.36 29.69
N HIS A 568 3.92 -62.70 29.54
CA HIS A 568 3.80 -61.43 28.81
C HIS A 568 3.68 -60.28 29.81
N GLU A 569 4.60 -59.31 29.74
CA GLU A 569 4.61 -58.14 30.62
C GLU A 569 4.62 -56.84 29.78
N ASP A 570 3.92 -55.84 30.31
CA ASP A 570 3.95 -54.43 29.90
C ASP A 570 3.45 -54.07 28.50
N ASN A 571 2.41 -54.72 27.93
CA ASN A 571 1.78 -54.28 26.67
C ASN A 571 0.38 -54.88 26.43
N ALA A 572 -0.55 -54.14 25.82
CA ALA A 572 -1.88 -54.66 25.48
C ALA A 572 -1.81 -55.78 24.44
N MET A 573 -2.37 -56.95 24.75
CA MET A 573 -2.42 -58.09 23.83
C MET A 573 -3.57 -57.91 22.82
N LEU A 574 -3.24 -57.89 21.53
CA LEU A 574 -4.18 -57.61 20.43
C LEU A 574 -4.78 -58.88 19.81
N SER A 575 -3.97 -59.93 19.62
CA SER A 575 -4.47 -61.19 19.06
C SER A 575 -3.60 -62.38 19.45
N ILE A 576 -4.21 -63.55 19.59
CA ILE A 576 -3.50 -64.80 19.87
C ILE A 576 -4.09 -65.93 19.01
N SER A 577 -3.22 -66.76 18.47
CA SER A 577 -3.57 -67.95 17.71
C SER A 577 -2.62 -69.09 18.06
N VAL A 578 -3.18 -70.27 18.31
CA VAL A 578 -2.41 -71.49 18.52
C VAL A 578 -2.85 -72.49 17.46
N VAL A 579 -1.95 -72.78 16.53
CA VAL A 579 -2.25 -73.66 15.40
C VAL A 579 -1.49 -74.96 15.59
N SER A 580 -2.21 -76.07 15.66
CA SER A 580 -1.60 -77.39 15.68
C SER A 580 -1.49 -77.94 14.27
N GLN A 581 -0.32 -78.47 13.92
CA GLN A 581 -0.16 -79.25 12.70
C GLN A 581 -0.48 -80.72 12.98
N SER A 582 -0.88 -81.45 11.92
CA SER A 582 -1.11 -82.89 12.00
C SER A 582 0.11 -83.60 12.63
N PRO A 583 -0.06 -84.34 13.74
CA PRO A 583 1.05 -84.95 14.43
C PRO A 583 1.75 -85.99 13.56
N SER A 584 3.08 -86.00 13.62
CA SER A 584 3.88 -87.01 12.94
C SER A 584 4.17 -88.16 13.91
N CYS A 585 3.58 -89.32 13.63
CA CYS A 585 3.78 -90.53 14.43
C CYS A 585 4.65 -91.53 13.67
N SER A 586 5.50 -92.26 14.39
CA SER A 586 6.43 -93.23 13.80
C SER A 586 5.77 -94.45 13.14
N SER A 587 4.44 -94.57 13.21
CA SER A 587 3.65 -95.66 12.60
C SER A 587 2.39 -95.13 11.90
N THR A 588 2.17 -95.49 10.64
CA THR A 588 1.12 -95.00 9.73
C THR A 588 -0.28 -95.55 10.07
N VAL A 589 -0.90 -95.10 11.16
CA VAL A 589 -2.29 -95.47 11.49
C VAL A 589 -3.04 -94.29 12.13
N GLY A 590 -3.92 -93.68 11.31
CA GLY A 590 -5.07 -92.83 11.68
C GLY A 590 -4.87 -91.59 12.57
N GLN A 591 -5.93 -90.79 12.70
CA GLN A 591 -5.90 -89.52 13.46
C GLN A 591 -5.76 -89.81 14.97
N VAL A 592 -4.62 -89.41 15.55
CA VAL A 592 -4.40 -89.44 17.00
C VAL A 592 -5.25 -88.37 17.66
N GLN A 593 -5.92 -88.73 18.75
CA GLN A 593 -6.69 -87.79 19.57
C GLN A 593 -5.78 -87.13 20.61
N TYR A 594 -5.78 -85.81 20.60
CA TYR A 594 -5.09 -84.95 21.55
C TYR A 594 -5.96 -83.72 21.80
N THR A 595 -5.76 -83.11 22.97
CA THR A 595 -6.39 -81.86 23.37
C THR A 595 -5.30 -80.81 23.52
N ILE A 596 -5.54 -79.63 22.98
CA ILE A 596 -4.73 -78.44 23.29
C ILE A 596 -5.60 -77.50 24.10
N THR A 597 -5.09 -77.09 25.25
CA THR A 597 -5.72 -76.13 26.14
C THR A 597 -4.86 -74.89 26.20
N LEU A 598 -5.42 -73.76 25.78
CA LEU A 598 -4.80 -72.45 26.00
C LEU A 598 -5.44 -71.80 27.22
N THR A 599 -4.63 -71.56 28.25
CA THR A 599 -5.03 -70.85 29.47
C THR A 599 -4.50 -69.42 29.43
N SER A 600 -5.40 -68.46 29.62
CA SER A 600 -5.10 -67.04 29.65
C SER A 600 -4.85 -66.51 31.08
N PRO A 601 -4.17 -65.35 31.23
CA PRO A 601 -3.95 -64.72 32.52
C PRO A 601 -5.26 -64.38 33.25
N THR A 602 -5.20 -64.36 34.58
CA THR A 602 -6.38 -64.15 35.45
C THR A 602 -7.05 -62.78 35.21
N GLU A 603 -6.29 -61.77 34.79
CA GLU A 603 -6.84 -60.44 34.43
C GLU A 603 -7.75 -60.50 33.20
N LEU A 604 -7.40 -61.30 32.19
CA LEU A 604 -8.25 -61.50 31.01
C LEU A 604 -9.54 -62.23 31.40
N VAL A 605 -9.45 -63.25 32.27
CA VAL A 605 -10.60 -64.03 32.76
C VAL A 605 -11.61 -63.17 33.52
N ASN A 606 -11.14 -62.24 34.35
CA ASN A 606 -12.00 -61.29 35.07
C ASN A 606 -12.68 -60.26 34.15
N ALA A 607 -12.08 -59.96 32.99
CA ALA A 607 -12.66 -59.13 31.93
C ALA A 607 -13.58 -59.91 30.96
N GLY A 608 -13.80 -61.21 31.20
CA GLY A 608 -14.64 -62.09 30.37
C GLY A 608 -13.89 -63.17 29.57
N GLY A 609 -12.58 -63.33 29.79
CA GLY A 609 -11.70 -64.22 29.03
C GLY A 609 -12.02 -65.72 29.12
N MET A 610 -11.77 -66.43 28.01
CA MET A 610 -12.11 -67.83 27.80
C MET A 610 -10.91 -68.78 27.99
N SER A 611 -11.19 -69.98 28.51
CA SER A 611 -10.37 -71.18 28.28
C SER A 611 -10.92 -71.91 27.06
N VAL A 612 -10.08 -72.11 26.03
CA VAL A 612 -10.53 -72.76 24.79
C VAL A 612 -9.79 -74.08 24.63
N GLU A 613 -10.55 -75.15 24.41
CA GLU A 613 -10.06 -76.51 24.22
C GLU A 613 -10.43 -76.97 22.80
N GLU A 614 -9.45 -77.45 22.03
CA GLU A 614 -9.71 -78.10 20.74
C GLU A 614 -9.29 -79.57 20.80
N GLN A 615 -10.16 -80.44 20.28
CA GLN A 615 -9.86 -81.87 20.12
C GLN A 615 -9.65 -82.22 18.64
N GLY A 616 -8.44 -82.67 18.29
CA GLY A 616 -8.10 -83.14 16.94
C GLY A 616 -7.17 -82.23 16.14
N SER A 617 -7.11 -82.42 14.81
CA SER A 617 -6.27 -81.60 13.92
C SER A 617 -7.02 -80.35 13.46
N GLY A 618 -6.67 -79.21 14.03
CA GLY A 618 -7.27 -77.92 13.71
C GLY A 618 -6.48 -76.74 14.28
N SER A 619 -6.92 -75.55 13.89
CA SER A 619 -6.34 -74.28 14.35
C SER A 619 -7.21 -73.72 15.47
N LEU A 620 -6.63 -73.61 16.66
CA LEU A 620 -7.26 -72.94 17.78
C LEU A 620 -6.96 -71.44 17.67
N SER A 621 -7.74 -70.75 16.85
CA SER A 621 -7.75 -69.30 16.84
C SER A 621 -8.75 -68.82 17.89
N ILE A 622 -8.28 -68.16 18.94
CA ILE A 622 -9.16 -67.29 19.71
C ILE A 622 -9.35 -66.02 18.87
N ALA A 623 -10.25 -66.10 17.91
CA ALA A 623 -10.88 -64.92 17.33
C ALA A 623 -12.11 -64.64 18.18
N ASP A 624 -11.91 -64.20 19.42
CA ASP A 624 -13.03 -63.73 20.20
C ASP A 624 -13.46 -62.40 19.60
N ASN A 625 -14.62 -62.43 18.94
CA ASN A 625 -15.26 -61.27 18.35
C ASN A 625 -15.92 -60.37 19.42
N THR A 626 -15.52 -60.48 20.69
CA THR A 626 -15.51 -59.32 21.59
C THR A 626 -14.34 -58.44 21.18
N GLU A 627 -14.59 -57.72 20.09
CA GLU A 627 -13.81 -56.62 19.55
C GLU A 627 -13.32 -55.72 20.70
N LEU A 628 -12.14 -56.02 21.22
CA LEU A 628 -11.32 -55.07 21.96
C LEU A 628 -10.64 -54.21 20.88
N THR A 629 -11.48 -53.53 20.11
CA THR A 629 -11.11 -52.69 18.97
C THR A 629 -10.47 -51.45 19.55
N ILE A 630 -9.20 -51.58 19.94
CA ILE A 630 -8.35 -50.42 20.03
C ILE A 630 -8.29 -49.89 18.60
N GLU A 631 -8.97 -48.77 18.35
CA GLU A 631 -9.00 -48.14 17.03
C GLU A 631 -7.55 -47.95 16.58
N GLU A 632 -7.11 -48.72 15.57
CA GLU A 632 -5.67 -48.84 15.30
C GLU A 632 -5.06 -47.53 14.78
N ASN A 633 -5.90 -46.60 14.31
CA ASN A 633 -5.50 -45.32 13.75
C ASN A 633 -6.42 -44.20 14.27
N PHE A 634 -5.85 -43.30 15.06
CA PHE A 634 -6.52 -42.08 15.48
C PHE A 634 -6.12 -40.93 14.57
N THR A 635 -7.08 -40.06 14.28
CA THR A 635 -6.81 -38.80 13.57
C THR A 635 -7.55 -37.66 14.25
N ALA A 636 -6.87 -36.54 14.47
CA ALA A 636 -7.48 -35.33 15.02
C ALA A 636 -6.83 -34.08 14.40
N PRO A 637 -7.57 -32.95 14.34
CA PRO A 637 -7.03 -31.70 13.82
C PRO A 637 -6.00 -31.07 14.78
N THR A 638 -5.97 -31.46 16.06
CA THR A 638 -5.00 -30.96 17.04
C THR A 638 -4.33 -32.08 17.83
N LYS A 639 -3.11 -31.82 18.29
CA LYS A 639 -2.33 -32.78 19.10
C LYS A 639 -3.00 -33.03 20.44
N GLU A 640 -3.56 -32.00 21.05
CA GLU A 640 -4.21 -32.07 22.36
C GLU A 640 -5.47 -32.93 22.31
N GLU A 641 -6.27 -32.82 21.25
CA GLU A 641 -7.42 -33.71 21.03
C GLU A 641 -6.99 -35.14 20.74
N LEU A 642 -5.93 -35.33 19.95
CA LEU A 642 -5.38 -36.66 19.68
C LEU A 642 -4.83 -37.31 20.96
N GLN A 643 -4.08 -36.56 21.76
CA GLN A 643 -3.52 -37.03 23.02
C GLN A 643 -4.64 -37.36 24.02
N ALA A 644 -5.69 -36.55 24.12
CA ALA A 644 -6.83 -36.85 24.98
C ALA A 644 -7.56 -38.14 24.56
N GLN A 645 -7.69 -38.39 23.25
CA GLN A 645 -8.24 -39.66 22.75
C GLN A 645 -7.34 -40.83 23.11
N VAL A 646 -6.03 -40.70 22.93
CA VAL A 646 -5.04 -41.74 23.23
C VAL A 646 -4.93 -42.04 24.73
N ASP A 647 -4.86 -41.00 25.57
CA ASP A 647 -4.80 -41.13 27.02
C ASP A 647 -6.06 -41.83 27.55
N SER A 648 -7.23 -41.52 26.99
CA SER A 648 -8.49 -42.20 27.36
C SER A 648 -8.49 -43.71 27.06
N VAL A 649 -7.70 -44.14 26.08
CA VAL A 649 -7.57 -45.56 25.69
C VAL A 649 -6.53 -46.28 26.55
N ILE A 650 -5.43 -45.61 26.92
CA ILE A 650 -4.38 -46.17 27.78
C ILE A 650 -4.83 -46.24 29.24
N GLU A 651 -5.54 -45.22 29.72
CA GLU A 651 -6.09 -45.17 31.09
C GLU A 651 -7.33 -46.06 31.27
N ALA A 652 -7.90 -46.58 30.17
CA ALA A 652 -8.97 -47.56 30.26
C ALA A 652 -8.45 -48.85 30.91
N ASP A 653 -9.27 -49.47 31.77
CA ASP A 653 -9.00 -50.75 32.45
C ASP A 653 -8.62 -51.89 31.47
N ASN A 654 -8.81 -51.67 30.18
CA ASN A 654 -8.56 -52.60 29.10
C ASN A 654 -7.11 -52.60 28.57
N TRP A 655 -6.25 -51.60 28.88
CA TRP A 655 -4.90 -51.54 28.31
C TRP A 655 -3.92 -52.56 28.91
N SER A 656 -4.13 -52.98 30.15
CA SER A 656 -3.37 -54.08 30.77
C SER A 656 -3.89 -55.48 30.41
N THR A 657 -4.91 -55.55 29.56
CA THR A 657 -5.59 -56.81 29.20
C THR A 657 -4.64 -57.77 28.50
N GLY A 658 -4.51 -58.99 29.05
CA GLY A 658 -3.65 -60.04 28.52
C GLY A 658 -2.23 -60.07 29.08
N ASN A 659 -1.88 -59.17 30.02
CA ASN A 659 -0.66 -59.27 30.81
C ASN A 659 -0.73 -60.43 31.80
N GLY A 660 0.39 -61.13 31.98
CA GLY A 660 0.52 -62.27 32.88
C GLY A 660 0.89 -63.57 32.18
N GLU A 661 0.68 -64.67 32.90
CA GLU A 661 1.14 -66.00 32.48
C GLU A 661 0.15 -66.66 31.52
N TRP A 662 0.63 -66.99 30.33
CA TRP A 662 -0.05 -67.78 29.31
C TRP A 662 0.49 -69.21 29.33
N VAL A 663 -0.40 -70.19 29.38
CA VAL A 663 -0.02 -71.61 29.44
C VAL A 663 -0.68 -72.36 28.30
N ILE A 664 0.13 -73.06 27.50
CA ILE A 664 -0.32 -73.97 26.44
C ILE A 664 -0.06 -75.38 26.93
N ASP A 665 -1.12 -76.10 27.23
CA ASP A 665 -1.07 -77.50 27.61
C ASP A 665 -1.48 -78.36 26.42
N ILE A 666 -0.71 -79.41 26.16
CA ILE A 666 -1.07 -80.43 25.18
C ILE A 666 -1.12 -81.79 25.87
N GLU A 667 -2.28 -82.45 25.77
CA GLU A 667 -2.50 -83.77 26.34
C GLU A 667 -2.88 -84.76 25.25
N ARG A 668 -2.22 -85.92 25.23
CA ARG A 668 -2.58 -87.01 24.33
C ARG A 668 -3.44 -88.03 25.06
N ALA A 669 -4.58 -88.39 24.46
CA ALA A 669 -5.52 -89.34 25.06
C ALA A 669 -4.85 -90.71 25.36
N GLY A 670 -4.92 -91.17 26.62
CA GLY A 670 -4.32 -92.43 27.05
C GLY A 670 -5.04 -93.70 26.62
N SER A 671 -6.26 -93.61 26.08
CA SER A 671 -7.03 -94.78 25.62
C SER A 671 -7.86 -94.47 24.38
N GLY A 672 -7.90 -95.43 23.45
CA GLY A 672 -8.55 -95.32 22.14
C GLY A 672 -8.02 -96.40 21.19
N PRO A 673 -8.72 -96.72 20.08
CA PRO A 673 -8.37 -97.88 19.24
C PRO A 673 -6.97 -97.84 18.60
N GLN A 674 -6.28 -96.69 18.66
CA GLN A 674 -5.01 -96.45 17.95
C GLN A 674 -3.87 -95.88 18.82
N ASN A 675 -4.05 -95.80 20.15
CA ASN A 675 -3.10 -95.15 21.07
C ASN A 675 -2.13 -96.10 21.79
N ALA A 676 -1.89 -97.32 21.32
CA ALA A 676 -1.24 -98.31 22.17
C ALA A 676 0.31 -98.33 22.15
N LEU A 677 1.03 -97.84 21.12
CA LEU A 677 2.46 -98.23 20.96
C LEU A 677 3.46 -97.25 20.29
N SER A 678 3.13 -95.99 19.98
CA SER A 678 4.11 -95.06 19.33
C SER A 678 4.12 -93.64 19.91
N SER A 679 5.31 -93.06 20.07
CA SER A 679 5.51 -91.63 20.38
C SER A 679 5.20 -90.78 19.15
N CYS A 680 4.47 -89.68 19.32
CA CYS A 680 4.14 -88.76 18.25
C CYS A 680 4.79 -87.40 18.52
N GLN A 681 5.30 -86.77 17.46
CA GLN A 681 5.79 -85.40 17.52
C GLN A 681 4.67 -84.45 17.07
N PHE A 682 4.32 -83.54 17.95
CA PHE A 682 3.33 -82.49 17.74
C PHE A 682 4.08 -81.19 17.48
N SER A 683 3.74 -80.52 16.38
CA SER A 683 4.23 -79.17 16.10
C SER A 683 3.06 -78.21 16.33
N VAL A 684 3.25 -77.31 17.29
CA VAL A 684 2.26 -76.30 17.66
C VAL A 684 2.89 -74.94 17.39
N THR A 685 2.27 -74.15 16.52
CA THR A 685 2.66 -72.79 16.26
C THR A 685 1.84 -71.88 17.15
N TRP A 686 2.50 -71.20 18.08
CA TRP A 686 1.88 -70.13 18.84
C TRP A 686 2.25 -68.79 18.21
N GLN A 687 1.24 -68.03 17.83
CA GLN A 687 1.34 -66.68 17.29
C GLN A 687 0.58 -65.71 18.18
N TYR A 688 1.17 -64.55 18.46
CA TYR A 688 0.50 -63.48 19.18
C TYR A 688 0.93 -62.12 18.68
N SER A 689 0.10 -61.11 18.90
CA SER A 689 0.42 -59.71 18.60
C SER A 689 0.05 -58.79 19.76
N TYR A 690 0.87 -57.78 20.03
CA TYR A 690 0.65 -56.81 21.10
C TYR A 690 1.04 -55.39 20.66
N ALA A 691 0.49 -54.38 21.32
CA ALA A 691 0.75 -52.95 21.09
C ALA A 691 1.57 -52.32 22.22
N TYR A 692 2.49 -51.42 21.87
CA TYR A 692 3.26 -50.63 22.84
C TYR A 692 2.56 -49.33 23.23
N ASP A 693 2.87 -48.85 24.45
CA ASP A 693 2.57 -47.49 24.87
C ASP A 693 3.10 -46.49 23.82
N PRO A 694 2.26 -45.55 23.36
CA PRO A 694 2.67 -44.58 22.38
C PRO A 694 3.70 -43.64 23.01
N ILE A 695 4.90 -43.65 22.44
CA ILE A 695 5.93 -42.68 22.83
C ILE A 695 5.69 -41.38 22.07
N PRO A 696 6.23 -40.23 22.53
CA PRO A 696 6.05 -38.94 21.85
C PRO A 696 6.45 -38.91 20.36
N ARG A 697 7.17 -39.94 19.88
CA ARG A 697 7.57 -40.11 18.48
C ARG A 697 6.52 -40.80 17.60
N ASP A 698 5.51 -41.42 18.19
CA ASP A 698 4.45 -42.13 17.48
C ASP A 698 3.31 -41.19 17.06
N PHE A 699 3.28 -39.96 17.61
CA PHE A 699 2.42 -38.88 17.14
C PHE A 699 3.00 -38.29 15.87
N ILE A 700 2.40 -38.64 14.74
CA ILE A 700 2.82 -38.17 13.43
C ILE A 700 1.99 -36.95 13.09
N VAL A 701 2.65 -35.80 12.99
CA VAL A 701 2.05 -34.63 12.36
C VAL A 701 2.19 -34.78 10.85
N ASN A 702 1.08 -35.03 10.17
CA ASN A 702 1.05 -34.95 8.72
C ASN A 702 0.77 -33.49 8.37
N GLN A 703 1.86 -32.73 8.23
CA GLN A 703 1.82 -31.38 7.67
C GLN A 703 1.87 -31.51 6.15
N THR A 704 0.72 -31.37 5.51
CA THR A 704 0.68 -31.13 4.07
C THR A 704 0.90 -29.65 3.84
N ILE A 705 2.16 -29.28 3.65
CA ILE A 705 2.54 -27.92 3.23
C ILE A 705 2.57 -27.92 1.72
N GLU A 706 1.49 -27.42 1.11
CA GLU A 706 1.46 -27.20 -0.32
C GLU A 706 1.78 -25.72 -0.60
N THR A 707 3.04 -25.43 -0.89
CA THR A 707 3.45 -24.09 -1.33
C THR A 707 3.01 -23.89 -2.77
N LYS A 708 1.87 -23.23 -2.98
CA LYS A 708 1.39 -22.90 -4.31
C LYS A 708 1.84 -21.50 -4.67
N SER A 709 2.87 -21.41 -5.52
CA SER A 709 3.25 -20.14 -6.12
C SER A 709 2.33 -19.85 -7.30
N LYS A 710 1.74 -18.66 -7.32
CA LYS A 710 1.02 -18.17 -8.50
C LYS A 710 1.78 -16.97 -9.03
N ASP A 711 2.43 -17.18 -10.17
CA ASP A 711 3.16 -16.13 -10.87
C ASP A 711 2.15 -15.23 -11.61
N PHE A 712 1.96 -14.02 -11.07
CA PHE A 712 1.13 -13.00 -11.68
C PHE A 712 1.91 -12.07 -12.61
N GLY A 713 3.23 -12.25 -12.73
CA GLY A 713 4.11 -11.47 -13.59
C GLY A 713 3.62 -11.40 -15.05
N PRO A 714 3.26 -12.52 -15.69
CA PRO A 714 2.75 -12.51 -17.07
C PRO A 714 1.41 -11.76 -17.22
N ALA A 715 0.51 -11.84 -16.24
CA ALA A 715 -0.78 -11.14 -16.26
C ALA A 715 -0.63 -9.64 -16.01
N PHE A 716 0.27 -9.24 -15.12
CA PHE A 716 0.64 -7.85 -14.85
C PHE A 716 1.34 -7.20 -16.06
N ILE A 717 2.30 -7.91 -16.67
CA ILE A 717 2.93 -7.46 -17.92
C ILE A 717 1.90 -7.35 -19.05
N GLY A 718 0.95 -8.29 -19.15
CA GLY A 718 -0.13 -8.25 -20.13
C GLY A 718 -1.13 -7.10 -19.92
N ALA A 719 -1.57 -6.87 -18.68
CA ALA A 719 -2.61 -5.89 -18.34
C ALA A 719 -2.08 -4.45 -18.19
N VAL A 720 -0.82 -4.28 -17.81
CA VAL A 720 -0.21 -2.98 -17.48
C VAL A 720 0.89 -2.64 -18.48
N GLY A 721 1.76 -3.61 -18.77
CA GLY A 721 2.79 -3.47 -19.80
C GLY A 721 2.18 -3.31 -21.20
N GLY A 722 1.12 -4.06 -21.52
CA GLY A 722 0.43 -3.96 -22.82
C GLY A 722 -0.06 -2.55 -23.17
N PRO A 723 -0.86 -1.88 -22.32
CA PRO A 723 -1.30 -0.51 -22.55
C PRO A 723 -0.17 0.52 -22.56
N ILE A 724 0.86 0.38 -21.72
CA ILE A 724 2.01 1.30 -21.68
C ILE A 724 2.88 1.14 -22.94
N ILE A 725 3.14 -0.10 -23.37
CA ILE A 725 3.90 -0.44 -24.58
C ILE A 725 3.14 -0.05 -25.84
N LEU A 726 1.80 0.01 -25.82
CA LEU A 726 0.98 0.51 -26.93
C LEU A 726 0.81 2.04 -26.91
N ALA A 727 0.63 2.66 -25.75
CA ALA A 727 0.42 4.10 -25.61
C ALA A 727 1.71 4.90 -25.86
N THR A 728 2.87 4.39 -25.45
CA THR A 728 4.15 5.12 -25.57
C THR A 728 4.56 5.35 -27.04
N PRO A 729 4.47 4.35 -27.95
CA PRO A 729 4.71 4.55 -29.39
C PRO A 729 3.62 5.40 -30.06
N ILE A 730 2.35 5.31 -29.64
CA ILE A 730 1.26 6.12 -30.19
C ILE A 730 1.44 7.60 -29.80
N LEU A 731 1.82 7.89 -28.55
CA LEU A 731 2.15 9.24 -28.08
C LEU A 731 3.44 9.75 -28.73
N ALA A 732 4.47 8.93 -28.87
CA ALA A 732 5.69 9.28 -29.61
C ALA A 732 5.39 9.54 -31.10
N TRP A 733 4.48 8.79 -31.72
CA TRP A 733 4.03 8.98 -33.10
C TRP A 733 3.18 10.26 -33.28
N LEU A 734 2.30 10.57 -32.32
CA LEU A 734 1.52 11.82 -32.30
C LEU A 734 2.41 13.06 -32.15
N VAL A 735 3.48 12.95 -31.36
CA VAL A 735 4.47 14.04 -31.15
C VAL A 735 5.45 14.16 -32.32
N ALA A 736 5.72 13.07 -33.06
CA ALA A 736 6.63 13.05 -34.20
C ALA A 736 6.00 13.46 -35.54
N ARG A 737 4.72 13.81 -35.59
CA ARG A 737 4.09 14.31 -36.83
C ARG A 737 4.69 15.68 -37.21
N PRO A 738 5.18 15.85 -38.45
CA PRO A 738 5.30 17.19 -39.01
C PRO A 738 3.89 17.78 -39.10
N LEU A 739 3.71 18.99 -38.60
CA LEU A 739 2.50 19.77 -38.89
C LEU A 739 2.54 20.07 -40.39
N GLU A 740 1.68 19.39 -41.16
CA GLU A 740 1.36 19.84 -42.52
C GLU A 740 0.51 21.12 -42.41
N ASP A 741 0.85 22.09 -43.26
CA ASP A 741 0.30 23.46 -43.32
C ASP A 741 -1.23 23.53 -43.47
#